data_AF-Q3M6U1-F1
#
_entry.id   AF-Q3M6U1-F1
#
_cell.length_a   1.000
_cell.length_b   1.000
_cell.length_c   1.000
_cell.angle_alpha   90.00
_cell.angle_beta   90.00
_cell.angle_gamma   90.00
#
_symmetry.space_group_name_H-M   'P 1'
#
loop_
_entity.id
_entity.type
_entity.pdbx_description
1 polymer ?
#
loop_
_entity_poly.entity_id
_entity_poly.type
_entity_poly.pdbx_seq_one_letter_code
_entity_poly.pdbx_strand_id
1 'polypeptide(L)'
;MKHVHGNGLVLGAAAFVFLAAQPVWAQTTQITEVKLNPGNGGLSVVLKTSAGSRPQVFTTKRGKALVADVINTQLRLPQGNNFRQDKPAAGIASVEVVQLDANSIRVIVTGDTDAPVSQPVTRQQDGITLSLTPSSGTTASAPVTPRPPVSTTPPAATPAQTGAVPNVLVPNPVVTIDGKPAQPAGPGQPLSQAPPFLPRAVAPPVGDIAISATDASPSTIDLGTQERVPRLVLRDAPVREVLSLLARAANLNLAYISDGAGGTPGAGGQAISQTISLDIENEPVQDVFNYVLRLSGLEANRSNRTIFVGPKLPNSTRDVVMRNLRLNQVTVGVALNFLVGLGAESAISRERLVTSVNAVPVGGAANAAVTQTQTTTESRIETQRVDFQDSKPLLRGLQALGDERTNSVTLIGPPKQIEMAIAQLTQLDIRRRQVVVNVKIVDVNLLNLQDTNASFSFGLGNNYFTSDGGAATLNFGGSRPATSSEVANSLTGTPTIENPITGTPFLNPNSSVSIPGTTPGTVVVDANGNITRVANPGSGSFYQPIAPSNTNPLQPGFSDITPATDNIITRNADGTTTITQGTLGTATTSLPTIYQFPKRLLASLQAQVQNGNAKVLTDPTLIVQEGQQAVVKLTTEVFGGFEESGQSSSTGSNTQSSSTKKPIIKEAGLSLNVKVERIDDNGFVSLSVAPTVSAPGGSTQTSDGQITLLSARSLQSGLIRLRDGQTLILSGIIQESDRSTVSKLPILGDLPLIGSLFRKTNRTNERREVIVLLTPQVMDDSQNSSYGYNYSPSPEVRQLLERRGLNTPRR
;
A
#
# COMPACT_ATOMS: atom_id res chain seq x y z
N MET A 1 60.62 26.24 -4.73
CA MET A 1 61.90 26.99 -4.57
C MET A 1 61.61 28.44 -4.20
N LYS A 2 61.88 28.83 -2.95
CA LYS A 2 62.45 30.12 -2.52
C LYS A 2 62.57 30.07 -0.99
N HIS A 3 63.76 30.37 -0.47
CA HIS A 3 64.05 30.27 0.96
C HIS A 3 63.60 31.53 1.70
N VAL A 4 63.06 31.35 2.91
CA VAL A 4 63.25 32.28 4.03
C VAL A 4 63.55 31.41 5.26
N HIS A 5 64.66 31.69 5.95
CA HIS A 5 65.01 31.04 7.21
C HIS A 5 64.36 31.77 8.39
N GLY A 6 63.98 31.02 9.42
CA GLY A 6 63.50 31.57 10.69
C GLY A 6 63.37 30.47 11.74
N ASN A 7 64.38 30.33 12.60
CA ASN A 7 64.30 29.53 13.82
C ASN A 7 63.19 30.11 14.72
N GLY A 8 62.43 29.35 15.51
CA GLY A 8 62.32 27.90 15.62
C GLY A 8 61.44 27.58 16.83
N LEU A 9 60.61 26.54 16.74
CA LEU A 9 59.81 26.07 17.89
C LEU A 9 59.67 24.55 17.83
N VAL A 10 60.37 23.84 18.71
CA VAL A 10 60.28 22.37 18.81
C VAL A 10 59.02 22.00 19.58
N LEU A 11 57.92 21.77 18.86
CA LEU A 11 56.73 21.16 19.42
C LEU A 11 56.92 19.63 19.45
N GLY A 12 57.20 19.10 20.64
CA GLY A 12 57.25 17.66 20.88
C GLY A 12 55.92 16.99 20.55
N ALA A 13 55.95 15.99 19.67
CA ALA A 13 54.76 15.27 19.24
C ALA A 13 54.19 14.39 20.37
N ALA A 14 53.18 14.91 21.08
CA ALA A 14 52.41 14.10 22.01
C ALA A 14 51.56 13.08 21.23
N ALA A 15 51.77 11.78 21.42
CA ALA A 15 50.97 10.74 20.78
C ALA A 15 49.51 10.80 21.27
N PHE A 16 48.54 10.90 20.35
CA PHE A 16 47.11 10.76 20.68
C PHE A 16 46.75 9.27 20.70
N VAL A 17 46.40 8.74 21.87
CA VAL A 17 45.85 7.38 21.98
C VAL A 17 44.35 7.44 21.73
N PHE A 18 43.93 7.08 20.52
CA PHE A 18 42.53 6.80 20.21
C PHE A 18 42.13 5.46 20.86
N LEU A 19 41.44 5.53 21.99
CA LEU A 19 40.59 4.42 22.45
C LEU A 19 39.29 4.44 21.64
N ALA A 20 39.39 4.08 20.37
CA ALA A 20 38.24 3.65 19.62
C ALA A 20 37.76 2.31 20.22
N ALA A 21 36.47 2.21 20.56
CA ALA A 21 35.81 0.91 20.52
C ALA A 21 36.03 0.39 19.10
N GLN A 22 36.89 -0.62 18.93
CA GLN A 22 37.47 -0.94 17.63
C GLN A 22 36.34 -1.15 16.61
N PRO A 23 36.19 -0.24 15.63
CA PRO A 23 35.69 -0.72 14.35
C PRO A 23 36.70 -1.79 13.92
N VAL A 24 36.27 -2.78 13.14
CA VAL A 24 37.25 -3.51 12.33
C VAL A 24 37.86 -2.45 11.40
N TRP A 25 39.00 -1.88 11.80
CA TRP A 25 39.80 -1.03 10.94
C TRP A 25 40.14 -1.92 9.76
N ALA A 26 39.51 -1.64 8.62
CA ALA A 26 39.73 -2.41 7.41
C ALA A 26 41.19 -2.25 7.03
N GLN A 27 42.02 -3.22 7.44
CA GLN A 27 43.39 -3.30 6.96
C GLN A 27 43.30 -3.38 5.44
N THR A 28 43.93 -2.42 4.76
CA THR A 28 44.00 -2.41 3.31
C THR A 28 44.68 -3.69 2.88
N THR A 29 43.94 -4.53 2.15
CA THR A 29 44.38 -5.85 1.75
C THR A 29 45.58 -5.72 0.82
N GLN A 30 46.72 -6.29 1.19
CA GLN A 30 47.91 -6.21 0.35
C GLN A 30 47.81 -7.21 -0.79
N ILE A 31 48.00 -6.74 -2.03
CA ILE A 31 48.15 -7.59 -3.21
C ILE A 31 49.63 -7.86 -3.38
N THR A 32 50.03 -9.09 -3.08
CA THR A 32 51.44 -9.52 -2.98
C THR A 32 51.97 -10.16 -4.26
N GLU A 33 51.08 -10.60 -5.14
CA GLU A 33 51.42 -11.31 -6.38
C GLU A 33 50.36 -11.02 -7.47
N VAL A 34 50.80 -10.76 -8.70
CA VAL A 34 49.94 -10.72 -9.90
C VAL A 34 50.39 -11.84 -10.83
N LYS A 35 49.48 -12.75 -11.19
CA LYS A 35 49.75 -13.86 -12.11
C LYS A 35 48.76 -13.86 -13.26
N LEU A 36 49.28 -14.01 -14.47
CA LEU A 36 48.50 -14.09 -15.70
C LEU A 36 48.47 -15.54 -16.20
N ASN A 37 47.28 -16.10 -16.31
CA ASN A 37 47.07 -17.46 -16.83
C ASN A 37 46.28 -17.37 -18.15
N PRO A 38 46.92 -17.53 -19.32
CA PRO A 38 46.21 -17.71 -20.58
C PRO A 38 45.57 -19.10 -20.63
N GLY A 39 44.30 -19.19 -21.05
CA GLY A 39 43.54 -20.43 -21.19
C GLY A 39 42.80 -20.49 -22.52
N ASN A 40 42.19 -21.65 -22.84
CA ASN A 40 41.47 -21.86 -24.09
C ASN A 40 40.32 -20.85 -24.28
N GLY A 41 40.58 -19.80 -25.07
CA GLY A 41 39.62 -18.74 -25.40
C GLY A 41 39.56 -17.56 -24.40
N GLY A 42 40.51 -17.41 -23.48
CA GLY A 42 40.49 -16.30 -22.51
C GLY A 42 41.76 -16.09 -21.71
N LEU A 43 41.76 -15.04 -20.89
CA LEU A 43 42.84 -14.67 -19.98
C LEU A 43 42.31 -14.55 -18.55
N SER A 44 42.97 -15.19 -17.58
CA SER A 44 42.67 -15.01 -16.16
C SER A 44 43.76 -14.20 -15.47
N VAL A 45 43.39 -13.05 -14.92
CA VAL A 45 44.25 -12.22 -14.07
C VAL A 45 44.01 -12.63 -12.62
N VAL A 46 45.00 -13.24 -11.97
CA VAL A 46 44.95 -13.67 -10.58
C VAL A 46 45.74 -12.68 -9.71
N LEU A 47 45.07 -12.10 -8.71
CA LEU A 47 45.61 -11.16 -7.74
C LEU A 47 45.62 -11.85 -6.37
N LYS A 48 46.80 -12.15 -5.82
CA LYS A 48 46.93 -12.80 -4.52
C LYS A 48 46.84 -11.80 -3.39
N THR A 49 45.98 -12.05 -2.42
CA THR A 49 45.71 -11.14 -1.30
C THR A 49 46.34 -11.64 0.00
N SER A 50 46.73 -10.72 0.88
CA SER A 50 46.97 -11.04 2.30
C SER A 50 45.73 -11.72 2.90
N ALA A 51 45.94 -12.84 3.59
CA ALA A 51 44.91 -13.82 3.93
C ALA A 51 43.65 -13.24 4.61
N GLY A 52 42.48 -13.81 4.30
CA GLY A 52 41.22 -13.53 4.99
C GLY A 52 40.42 -12.32 4.50
N SER A 53 40.84 -11.67 3.41
CA SER A 53 40.20 -10.46 2.89
C SER A 53 39.42 -10.68 1.59
N ARG A 54 38.23 -10.06 1.45
CA ARG A 54 37.40 -10.12 0.22
C ARG A 54 37.12 -8.72 -0.37
N PRO A 55 38.12 -8.03 -0.92
CA PRO A 55 37.93 -6.70 -1.53
C PRO A 55 36.89 -6.71 -2.66
N GLN A 56 36.36 -5.52 -2.98
CA GLN A 56 35.37 -5.33 -4.05
C GLN A 56 36.07 -4.86 -5.33
N VAL A 57 35.51 -5.25 -6.49
CA VAL A 57 36.04 -4.95 -7.82
C VAL A 57 34.93 -4.31 -8.65
N PHE A 58 35.22 -3.16 -9.25
CA PHE A 58 34.32 -2.44 -10.15
C PHE A 58 34.92 -2.42 -11.55
N THR A 59 34.22 -3.01 -12.53
CA THR A 59 34.68 -3.11 -13.93
C THR A 59 33.95 -2.10 -14.83
N THR A 60 34.70 -1.32 -15.60
CA THR A 60 34.17 -0.31 -16.53
C THR A 60 34.87 -0.44 -17.89
N LYS A 61 34.12 -0.44 -19.00
CA LYS A 61 34.70 -0.42 -20.35
C LYS A 61 35.00 1.02 -20.79
N ARG A 62 36.19 1.27 -21.33
CA ARG A 62 36.63 2.57 -21.86
C ARG A 62 37.40 2.35 -23.17
N GLY A 63 36.73 2.58 -24.30
CA GLY A 63 37.31 2.30 -25.62
C GLY A 63 37.66 0.83 -25.78
N LYS A 64 38.92 0.53 -26.13
CA LYS A 64 39.46 -0.84 -26.22
C LYS A 64 39.90 -1.45 -24.89
N ALA A 65 39.80 -0.73 -23.77
CA ALA A 65 40.23 -1.22 -22.46
C ALA A 65 39.03 -1.59 -21.56
N LEU A 66 39.16 -2.70 -20.85
CA LEU A 66 38.41 -2.96 -19.63
C LEU A 66 39.26 -2.49 -18.45
N VAL A 67 38.73 -1.54 -17.67
CA VAL A 67 39.34 -1.06 -16.43
C VAL A 67 38.63 -1.73 -15.26
N ALA A 68 39.37 -2.27 -14.31
CA ALA A 68 38.84 -2.88 -13.09
C ALA A 68 39.51 -2.25 -11.86
N ASP A 69 38.76 -1.45 -11.13
CA ASP A 69 39.22 -0.79 -9.90
C ASP A 69 38.90 -1.69 -8.70
N VAL A 70 39.94 -2.06 -7.94
CA VAL A 70 39.83 -2.88 -6.73
C VAL A 70 39.98 -1.97 -5.52
N ILE A 71 38.96 -1.92 -4.66
CA ILE A 71 38.93 -1.04 -3.49
C ILE A 71 39.30 -1.77 -2.20
N ASN A 72 39.80 -1.01 -1.23
CA ASN A 72 40.41 -1.48 0.01
C ASN A 72 41.66 -2.36 -0.22
N THR A 73 42.50 -2.00 -1.20
CA THR A 73 43.71 -2.76 -1.56
C THR A 73 44.94 -1.88 -1.74
N GLN A 74 46.12 -2.43 -1.45
CA GLN A 74 47.42 -1.84 -1.80
C GLN A 74 48.27 -2.86 -2.58
N LEU A 75 48.82 -2.44 -3.71
CA LEU A 75 49.77 -3.21 -4.51
C LEU A 75 51.15 -3.20 -3.82
N ARG A 76 51.65 -4.39 -3.47
CA ARG A 76 52.94 -4.59 -2.78
C ARG A 76 53.67 -5.78 -3.44
N LEU A 77 54.12 -5.57 -4.67
CA LEU A 77 54.83 -6.61 -5.42
C LEU A 77 56.34 -6.57 -5.09
N PRO A 78 57.05 -7.71 -5.13
CA PRO A 78 58.50 -7.76 -4.94
C PRO A 78 59.31 -6.91 -5.94
N GLN A 79 58.69 -6.52 -7.06
CA GLN A 79 59.32 -5.82 -8.18
C GLN A 79 58.93 -4.34 -8.28
N GLY A 80 58.00 -3.85 -7.45
CA GLY A 80 57.54 -2.44 -7.46
C GLY A 80 56.05 -2.24 -7.16
N ASN A 81 55.58 -1.00 -7.32
CA ASN A 81 54.18 -0.62 -7.13
C ASN A 81 53.40 -0.55 -8.47
N ASN A 82 53.88 -1.24 -9.50
CA ASN A 82 53.24 -1.43 -10.79
C ASN A 82 53.59 -2.80 -11.37
N PHE A 83 52.74 -3.27 -12.29
CA PHE A 83 52.95 -4.47 -13.07
C PHE A 83 52.42 -4.22 -14.48
N ARG A 84 53.15 -4.60 -15.52
CA ARG A 84 52.66 -4.53 -16.90
C ARG A 84 53.21 -5.69 -17.73
N GLN A 85 52.33 -6.30 -18.51
CA GLN A 85 52.65 -7.34 -19.48
C GLN A 85 51.96 -7.00 -20.80
N ASP A 86 52.76 -6.79 -21.85
CA ASP A 86 52.23 -6.64 -23.21
C ASP A 86 52.03 -8.04 -23.85
N LYS A 87 50.98 -8.17 -24.67
CA LYS A 87 50.53 -9.40 -25.37
C LYS A 87 50.48 -10.69 -24.53
N PRO A 88 49.76 -10.73 -23.39
CA PRO A 88 49.67 -11.93 -22.54
C PRO A 88 48.79 -13.06 -23.10
N ALA A 89 47.90 -12.78 -24.05
CA ALA A 89 47.03 -13.77 -24.71
C ALA A 89 46.55 -13.25 -26.07
N ALA A 90 46.07 -14.15 -26.95
CA ALA A 90 45.49 -13.76 -28.23
C ALA A 90 44.23 -12.89 -28.03
N GLY A 91 44.16 -11.74 -28.70
CA GLY A 91 43.07 -10.76 -28.57
C GLY A 91 43.27 -9.75 -27.43
N ILE A 92 44.34 -9.84 -26.65
CA ILE A 92 44.69 -8.94 -25.55
C ILE A 92 46.02 -8.24 -25.86
N ALA A 93 45.96 -6.94 -26.14
CA ALA A 93 47.10 -6.09 -26.45
C ALA A 93 48.03 -5.90 -25.22
N SER A 94 47.46 -5.65 -24.03
CA SER A 94 48.22 -5.49 -22.79
C SER A 94 47.39 -5.71 -21.53
N VAL A 95 48.06 -6.05 -20.42
CA VAL A 95 47.54 -5.97 -19.05
C VAL A 95 48.48 -5.11 -18.22
N GLU A 96 47.92 -4.16 -17.49
CA GLU A 96 48.62 -3.27 -16.56
C GLU A 96 47.89 -3.25 -15.21
N VAL A 97 48.64 -3.22 -14.11
CA VAL A 97 48.13 -3.10 -12.73
C VAL A 97 48.93 -2.02 -12.02
N VAL A 98 48.26 -0.98 -11.56
CA VAL A 98 48.88 0.19 -10.93
C VAL A 98 48.18 0.55 -9.62
N GLN A 99 48.95 1.07 -8.66
CA GLN A 99 48.39 1.75 -7.49
C GLN A 99 47.66 3.03 -7.95
N LEU A 100 46.37 3.18 -7.60
CA LEU A 100 45.60 4.36 -7.98
C LEU A 100 45.65 5.45 -6.90
N ASP A 101 45.46 5.06 -5.64
CA ASP A 101 45.60 5.92 -4.46
C ASP A 101 46.07 5.09 -3.24
N ALA A 102 45.92 5.58 -2.01
CA ALA A 102 46.36 4.84 -0.82
C ALA A 102 45.55 3.56 -0.52
N ASN A 103 44.33 3.42 -1.05
CA ASN A 103 43.37 2.37 -0.70
C ASN A 103 42.80 1.61 -1.92
N SER A 104 43.27 1.88 -3.13
CA SER A 104 42.80 1.21 -4.34
C SER A 104 43.90 0.93 -5.36
N ILE A 105 43.69 -0.13 -6.13
CA ILE A 105 44.48 -0.46 -7.32
C ILE A 105 43.59 -0.45 -8.57
N ARG A 106 44.21 -0.23 -9.73
CA ARG A 106 43.54 -0.28 -11.03
C ARG A 106 44.20 -1.32 -11.91
N VAL A 107 43.41 -2.28 -12.39
CA VAL A 107 43.79 -3.24 -13.44
C VAL A 107 43.25 -2.71 -14.76
N ILE A 108 44.08 -2.63 -15.80
CA ILE A 108 43.71 -2.20 -17.14
C ILE A 108 44.02 -3.35 -18.10
N VAL A 109 43.01 -3.86 -18.79
CA VAL A 109 43.15 -4.91 -19.81
C VAL A 109 42.73 -4.37 -21.17
N THR A 110 43.69 -4.17 -22.06
CA THR A 110 43.43 -3.62 -23.40
C THR A 110 43.29 -4.76 -24.41
N GLY A 111 42.19 -4.80 -25.17
CA GLY A 111 42.00 -5.73 -26.28
C GLY A 111 42.57 -5.20 -27.59
N ASP A 112 42.90 -6.09 -28.53
CA ASP A 112 43.45 -5.70 -29.84
C ASP A 112 42.42 -4.94 -30.69
N THR A 113 41.19 -5.45 -30.77
CA THR A 113 40.09 -4.87 -31.56
C THR A 113 39.13 -4.05 -30.70
N ASP A 114 38.60 -4.65 -29.63
CA ASP A 114 37.56 -4.12 -28.75
C ASP A 114 37.83 -4.49 -27.28
N ALA A 115 37.17 -3.83 -26.33
CA ALA A 115 37.37 -4.10 -24.90
C ALA A 115 36.85 -5.50 -24.50
N PRO A 116 37.70 -6.35 -23.88
CA PRO A 116 37.32 -7.72 -23.51
C PRO A 116 36.12 -7.73 -22.55
N VAL A 117 35.38 -8.84 -22.56
CA VAL A 117 34.23 -9.07 -21.69
C VAL A 117 34.73 -9.76 -20.41
N SER A 118 34.49 -9.16 -19.25
CA SER A 118 34.69 -9.83 -17.96
C SER A 118 33.57 -10.84 -17.70
N GLN A 119 33.98 -12.09 -17.44
CA GLN A 119 33.13 -13.11 -16.82
C GLN A 119 33.18 -12.95 -15.28
N PRO A 120 32.36 -13.68 -14.49
CA PRO A 120 32.19 -13.40 -13.07
C PRO A 120 33.51 -13.38 -12.28
N VAL A 121 33.77 -12.27 -11.59
CA VAL A 121 34.94 -12.10 -10.73
C VAL A 121 34.88 -13.11 -9.57
N THR A 122 35.77 -14.10 -9.61
CA THR A 122 35.83 -15.17 -8.62
C THR A 122 36.72 -14.75 -7.45
N ARG A 123 36.24 -14.90 -6.22
CA ARG A 123 36.97 -14.52 -4.99
C ARG A 123 37.20 -15.76 -4.13
N GLN A 124 38.45 -16.09 -3.89
CA GLN A 124 38.89 -17.16 -2.99
C GLN A 124 39.36 -16.54 -1.66
N GLN A 125 39.74 -17.34 -0.66
CA GLN A 125 40.17 -16.80 0.65
C GLN A 125 41.46 -15.96 0.56
N ASP A 126 42.33 -16.28 -0.41
CA ASP A 126 43.65 -15.67 -0.58
C ASP A 126 43.87 -15.04 -1.97
N GLY A 127 42.79 -14.76 -2.72
CA GLY A 127 42.93 -14.03 -3.99
C GLY A 127 41.66 -13.75 -4.79
N ILE A 128 41.81 -12.86 -5.77
CA ILE A 128 40.79 -12.47 -6.76
C ILE A 128 41.21 -13.01 -8.13
N THR A 129 40.28 -13.60 -8.88
CA THR A 129 40.50 -13.96 -10.28
C THR A 129 39.52 -13.20 -11.17
N LEU A 130 40.05 -12.43 -12.13
CA LEU A 130 39.28 -11.80 -13.20
C LEU A 130 39.45 -12.63 -14.47
N SER A 131 38.41 -13.37 -14.86
CA SER A 131 38.37 -14.10 -16.12
C SER A 131 37.86 -13.20 -17.24
N LEU A 132 38.65 -13.08 -18.31
CA LEU A 132 38.42 -12.18 -19.44
C LEU A 132 38.30 -12.98 -20.73
N THR A 133 37.24 -12.72 -21.51
CA THR A 133 37.06 -13.26 -22.86
C THR A 133 37.31 -12.14 -23.87
N PRO A 134 38.22 -12.30 -24.84
CA PRO A 134 38.37 -11.33 -25.92
C PRO A 134 37.08 -11.28 -26.74
N SER A 135 36.60 -10.07 -27.04
CA SER A 135 35.43 -9.87 -27.89
C SER A 135 35.79 -10.21 -29.35
N SER A 136 35.21 -11.29 -29.87
CA SER A 136 35.30 -11.66 -31.28
C SER A 136 34.56 -10.63 -32.15
N GLY A 137 35.31 -9.69 -32.72
CA GLY A 137 34.76 -8.66 -33.61
C GLY A 137 34.13 -9.29 -34.85
N THR A 138 32.84 -9.04 -35.07
CA THR A 138 32.13 -9.45 -36.29
C THR A 138 32.54 -8.56 -37.45
N THR A 139 33.30 -9.10 -38.40
CA THR A 139 33.58 -8.43 -39.67
C THR A 139 32.38 -8.55 -40.61
N ALA A 140 31.72 -7.42 -40.89
CA ALA A 140 30.66 -7.36 -41.88
C ALA A 140 31.24 -7.61 -43.30
N SER A 141 30.63 -8.53 -44.05
CA SER A 141 30.99 -8.81 -45.45
C SER A 141 30.09 -8.05 -46.43
N ALA A 142 30.66 -7.67 -47.58
CA ALA A 142 30.00 -6.90 -48.63
C ALA A 142 28.91 -7.72 -49.38
N PRO A 143 27.92 -7.08 -50.03
CA PRO A 143 26.77 -7.76 -50.61
C PRO A 143 27.09 -8.47 -51.93
N VAL A 144 26.46 -9.63 -52.15
CA VAL A 144 26.54 -10.39 -53.41
C VAL A 144 25.13 -10.53 -54.01
N THR A 145 25.05 -10.41 -55.33
CA THR A 145 23.83 -10.44 -56.15
C THR A 145 23.22 -11.83 -56.34
N PRO A 146 21.93 -11.94 -56.72
CA PRO A 146 21.17 -13.19 -56.62
C PRO A 146 21.34 -14.14 -57.82
N ARG A 147 21.18 -15.45 -57.57
CA ARG A 147 20.89 -16.47 -58.60
C ARG A 147 19.93 -17.55 -58.05
N PRO A 148 18.91 -18.00 -58.81
CA PRO A 148 17.92 -18.99 -58.37
C PRO A 148 18.20 -20.40 -58.99
N PRO A 149 17.28 -21.40 -58.96
CA PRO A 149 17.20 -22.38 -57.85
C PRO A 149 17.07 -23.87 -58.30
N VAL A 150 17.38 -24.87 -57.45
CA VAL A 150 16.65 -26.18 -57.43
C VAL A 150 16.87 -27.05 -56.17
N SER A 151 15.80 -27.75 -55.80
CA SER A 151 15.58 -28.95 -54.95
C SER A 151 16.75 -29.96 -54.76
N THR A 152 16.87 -30.73 -53.66
CA THR A 152 15.94 -31.80 -53.19
C THR A 152 16.08 -32.20 -51.70
N THR A 153 15.04 -32.84 -51.15
CA THR A 153 14.83 -33.48 -49.81
C THR A 153 15.51 -34.86 -49.65
N PRO A 154 15.43 -35.61 -48.50
CA PRO A 154 14.98 -35.34 -47.10
C PRO A 154 16.16 -35.66 -46.09
N PRO A 155 16.06 -36.27 -44.87
CA PRO A 155 14.96 -36.51 -43.89
C PRO A 155 15.26 -36.23 -42.37
N ALA A 156 14.20 -36.35 -41.56
CA ALA A 156 14.06 -36.76 -40.14
C ALA A 156 15.16 -36.57 -39.05
N ALA A 157 14.88 -35.74 -38.03
CA ALA A 157 14.78 -36.12 -36.58
C ALA A 157 14.57 -34.90 -35.63
N THR A 158 13.70 -35.04 -34.64
CA THR A 158 13.49 -34.14 -33.45
C THR A 158 14.42 -34.58 -32.28
N PRO A 159 14.52 -33.90 -31.09
CA PRO A 159 13.98 -32.60 -30.64
C PRO A 159 14.99 -31.69 -29.88
N ALA A 160 14.58 -30.47 -29.49
CA ALA A 160 15.23 -29.69 -28.43
C ALA A 160 14.24 -28.74 -27.69
N GLN A 161 14.51 -28.47 -26.41
CA GLN A 161 13.71 -27.65 -25.49
C GLN A 161 14.61 -26.62 -24.74
N THR A 162 13.96 -25.67 -24.04
CA THR A 162 14.46 -24.83 -22.91
C THR A 162 15.43 -23.65 -23.15
N GLY A 163 15.24 -22.59 -22.32
CA GLY A 163 16.04 -21.35 -22.23
C GLY A 163 15.13 -20.10 -22.21
N ALA A 164 14.46 -19.72 -21.11
CA ALA A 164 14.97 -19.09 -19.86
C ALA A 164 15.24 -17.57 -19.97
N VAL A 165 14.74 -16.83 -18.98
CA VAL A 165 14.67 -15.34 -18.91
C VAL A 165 15.96 -14.72 -18.35
N PRO A 166 16.22 -13.42 -18.60
CA PRO A 166 16.56 -12.55 -17.46
C PRO A 166 15.88 -11.15 -17.48
N ASN A 167 16.22 -10.34 -16.47
CA ASN A 167 15.34 -9.36 -15.82
C ASN A 167 15.47 -7.90 -16.33
N VAL A 168 14.50 -7.08 -15.88
CA VAL A 168 14.23 -5.67 -16.22
C VAL A 168 15.36 -4.69 -15.93
N LEU A 169 15.58 -3.75 -16.87
CA LEU A 169 15.92 -2.36 -16.56
C LEU A 169 15.26 -1.44 -17.60
N VAL A 170 14.49 -0.45 -17.17
CA VAL A 170 13.68 0.43 -18.05
C VAL A 170 14.47 1.69 -18.43
N PRO A 171 14.76 1.95 -19.73
CA PRO A 171 15.09 3.27 -20.23
C PRO A 171 13.82 4.04 -20.60
N ASN A 172 13.88 5.37 -20.59
CA ASN A 172 12.78 6.22 -21.09
C ASN A 172 12.36 5.82 -22.52
N PRO A 173 11.07 5.68 -22.82
CA PRO A 173 10.61 5.29 -24.15
C PRO A 173 10.86 6.41 -25.16
N VAL A 174 11.67 6.13 -26.18
CA VAL A 174 11.74 6.94 -27.40
C VAL A 174 10.47 6.68 -28.20
N VAL A 175 9.55 7.64 -28.23
CA VAL A 175 8.33 7.55 -29.03
C VAL A 175 8.73 7.52 -30.51
N THR A 176 8.36 6.44 -31.19
CA THR A 176 8.59 6.24 -32.62
C THR A 176 7.25 6.31 -33.32
N ILE A 177 7.11 7.20 -34.30
CA ILE A 177 5.92 7.31 -35.17
C ILE A 177 6.36 6.86 -36.56
N ASP A 178 5.61 5.93 -37.16
CA ASP A 178 5.84 5.40 -38.52
C ASP A 178 7.29 4.98 -38.83
N GLY A 179 7.94 4.32 -37.87
CA GLY A 179 9.22 3.62 -38.08
C GLY A 179 10.46 4.49 -38.25
N LYS A 180 10.41 5.79 -37.93
CA LYS A 180 11.59 6.67 -37.89
C LYS A 180 11.81 7.26 -36.48
N PRO A 181 13.04 7.24 -35.94
CA PRO A 181 13.33 7.79 -34.63
C PRO A 181 13.27 9.33 -34.63
N ALA A 182 12.69 9.91 -33.59
CA ALA A 182 12.60 11.37 -33.43
C ALA A 182 13.95 11.96 -32.99
N GLN A 183 14.42 12.97 -33.73
CA GLN A 183 15.65 13.71 -33.45
C GLN A 183 15.45 14.67 -32.26
N PRO A 184 16.38 14.76 -31.27
CA PRO A 184 16.30 15.77 -30.22
C PRO A 184 16.50 17.18 -30.80
N ALA A 185 15.68 18.14 -30.34
CA ALA A 185 15.69 19.51 -30.83
C ALA A 185 16.97 20.27 -30.43
N GLY A 186 17.73 20.73 -31.42
CA GLY A 186 18.81 21.70 -31.22
C GLY A 186 18.28 23.15 -31.17
N PRO A 187 19.05 24.12 -30.63
CA PRO A 187 18.60 25.50 -30.56
C PRO A 187 18.67 26.16 -31.95
N GLY A 188 17.54 26.68 -32.47
CA GLY A 188 17.54 27.61 -33.60
C GLY A 188 16.56 27.38 -34.76
N GLN A 189 15.50 26.57 -34.62
CA GLN A 189 14.47 26.45 -35.67
C GLN A 189 13.25 27.36 -35.43
N PRO A 190 12.67 27.95 -36.49
CA PRO A 190 11.50 28.83 -36.39
C PRO A 190 10.23 28.05 -36.01
N LEU A 191 9.29 28.74 -35.36
CA LEU A 191 8.02 28.20 -34.90
C LEU A 191 7.22 27.60 -36.07
N SER A 192 7.19 26.26 -36.16
CA SER A 192 6.20 25.56 -36.99
C SER A 192 4.81 25.89 -36.49
N GLN A 193 3.90 26.21 -37.41
CA GLN A 193 2.48 26.38 -37.09
C GLN A 193 1.95 25.11 -36.41
N ALA A 194 1.02 25.30 -35.46
CA ALA A 194 0.43 24.20 -34.71
C ALA A 194 -0.17 23.15 -35.67
N PRO A 195 -0.03 21.85 -35.37
CA PRO A 195 -0.70 20.82 -36.16
C PRO A 195 -2.21 21.09 -36.17
N PRO A 196 -2.92 20.78 -37.26
CA PRO A 196 -4.37 20.93 -37.31
C PRO A 196 -4.97 20.18 -36.12
N PHE A 197 -5.91 20.83 -35.42
CA PHE A 197 -6.60 20.21 -34.29
C PHE A 197 -7.09 18.83 -34.71
N LEU A 198 -6.80 17.81 -33.88
CA LEU A 198 -7.44 16.51 -34.00
C LEU A 198 -8.94 16.72 -34.20
N PRO A 199 -9.59 16.02 -35.15
CA PRO A 199 -11.02 16.17 -35.35
C PRO A 199 -11.71 16.04 -34.00
N ARG A 200 -12.59 16.99 -33.67
CA ARG A 200 -13.36 16.96 -32.41
C ARG A 200 -13.89 15.55 -32.23
N ALA A 201 -13.82 15.03 -31.00
CA ALA A 201 -14.40 13.73 -30.69
C ALA A 201 -15.84 13.69 -31.20
N VAL A 202 -16.03 13.02 -32.33
CA VAL A 202 -17.35 12.78 -32.91
C VAL A 202 -18.07 11.99 -31.83
N ALA A 203 -19.23 12.50 -31.37
CA ALA A 203 -20.02 11.78 -30.39
C ALA A 203 -20.21 10.36 -30.93
N PRO A 204 -19.95 9.30 -30.12
CA PRO A 204 -20.30 7.96 -30.55
C PRO A 204 -21.78 7.95 -30.96
N PRO A 205 -22.21 7.07 -31.88
CA PRO A 205 -23.61 6.94 -32.21
C PRO A 205 -24.42 6.85 -30.91
N VAL A 206 -25.55 7.57 -30.88
CA VAL A 206 -26.48 7.52 -29.76
C VAL A 206 -26.73 6.05 -29.45
N GLY A 207 -26.49 5.63 -28.20
CA GLY A 207 -26.63 4.23 -27.83
C GLY A 207 -28.01 3.74 -28.22
N ASP A 208 -28.08 2.54 -28.81
CA ASP A 208 -29.29 2.04 -29.45
C ASP A 208 -30.43 1.98 -28.44
N ILE A 209 -31.30 3.00 -28.46
CA ILE A 209 -32.51 3.01 -27.66
C ILE A 209 -33.34 1.85 -28.19
N ALA A 210 -33.63 0.88 -27.32
CA ALA A 210 -34.54 -0.21 -27.63
C ALA A 210 -35.95 0.38 -27.84
N ILE A 211 -36.29 0.69 -29.09
CA ILE A 211 -37.60 1.22 -29.47
C ILE A 211 -38.50 0.03 -29.79
N SER A 212 -39.41 -0.30 -28.87
CA SER A 212 -40.49 -1.25 -29.15
C SER A 212 -41.65 -0.53 -29.83
N ALA A 213 -41.71 -0.61 -31.16
CA ALA A 213 -42.84 -0.13 -31.96
C ALA A 213 -44.04 -1.11 -31.85
N THR A 214 -44.63 -1.19 -30.65
CA THR A 214 -45.81 -2.01 -30.40
C THR A 214 -47.07 -1.30 -30.88
N ASP A 215 -47.90 -1.96 -31.70
CA ASP A 215 -49.18 -1.42 -32.15
C ASP A 215 -50.21 -1.34 -31.00
N ALA A 216 -50.35 -0.15 -30.44
CA ALA A 216 -51.31 0.18 -29.40
C ALA A 216 -52.75 0.45 -29.93
N SER A 217 -53.04 0.20 -31.21
CA SER A 217 -54.40 0.36 -31.73
C SER A 217 -55.40 -0.56 -31.01
N PRO A 218 -56.62 -0.08 -30.69
CA PRO A 218 -57.61 -0.89 -30.00
C PRO A 218 -58.07 -2.06 -30.88
N SER A 219 -58.30 -3.21 -30.26
CA SER A 219 -58.82 -4.41 -30.95
C SER A 219 -60.09 -4.08 -31.73
N THR A 220 -60.06 -4.29 -33.04
CA THR A 220 -61.23 -4.28 -33.92
C THR A 220 -61.87 -5.66 -33.95
N ILE A 221 -63.19 -5.69 -34.05
CA ILE A 221 -63.91 -6.93 -34.36
C ILE A 221 -64.01 -7.04 -35.87
N ASP A 222 -63.65 -8.21 -36.40
CA ASP A 222 -63.94 -8.56 -37.78
C ASP A 222 -65.38 -9.07 -37.91
N LEU A 223 -66.18 -8.40 -38.73
CA LEU A 223 -67.55 -8.82 -39.07
C LEU A 223 -67.56 -9.76 -40.29
N GLY A 224 -66.48 -9.84 -41.06
CA GLY A 224 -66.39 -10.64 -42.28
C GLY A 224 -67.20 -10.07 -43.46
N THR A 225 -67.53 -8.77 -43.43
CA THR A 225 -68.39 -8.10 -44.42
C THR A 225 -67.79 -6.75 -44.83
N GLN A 226 -67.64 -6.51 -46.13
CA GLN A 226 -67.21 -5.20 -46.68
C GLN A 226 -68.39 -4.31 -47.13
N GLU A 227 -69.60 -4.60 -46.67
CA GLU A 227 -70.79 -3.80 -46.98
C GLU A 227 -70.63 -2.37 -46.44
N ARG A 228 -71.00 -1.37 -47.23
CA ARG A 228 -70.83 0.06 -46.91
C ARG A 228 -72.16 0.70 -46.56
N VAL A 229 -72.14 1.55 -45.54
CA VAL A 229 -73.26 2.37 -45.13
C VAL A 229 -73.21 3.67 -45.94
N PRO A 230 -74.16 3.94 -46.86
CA PRO A 230 -74.07 5.09 -47.76
C PRO A 230 -74.11 6.41 -46.99
N ARG A 231 -75.07 6.58 -46.07
CA ARG A 231 -75.09 7.64 -45.06
C ARG A 231 -75.88 7.19 -43.83
N LEU A 232 -75.38 7.48 -42.63
CA LEU A 232 -76.04 7.19 -41.36
C LEU A 232 -75.93 8.39 -40.42
N VAL A 233 -77.08 8.99 -40.11
CA VAL A 233 -77.20 10.10 -39.16
C VAL A 233 -77.95 9.60 -37.92
N LEU A 234 -77.28 9.62 -36.78
CA LEU A 234 -77.81 9.25 -35.48
C LEU A 234 -77.84 10.48 -34.59
N ARG A 235 -78.98 10.70 -33.92
CA ARG A 235 -79.18 11.77 -32.93
C ARG A 235 -79.75 11.15 -31.67
N ASP A 236 -78.94 11.11 -30.63
CA ASP A 236 -79.20 10.50 -29.32
C ASP A 236 -79.83 9.09 -29.41
N ALA A 237 -79.37 8.32 -30.40
CA ALA A 237 -79.89 7.00 -30.68
C ALA A 237 -79.40 6.00 -29.61
N PRO A 238 -80.27 5.14 -29.04
CA PRO A 238 -79.86 4.13 -28.07
C PRO A 238 -78.87 3.14 -28.69
N VAL A 239 -77.67 3.03 -28.11
CA VAL A 239 -76.54 2.26 -28.65
C VAL A 239 -76.91 0.82 -29.02
N ARG A 240 -77.77 0.17 -28.22
CA ARG A 240 -78.23 -1.20 -28.48
C ARG A 240 -78.96 -1.36 -29.83
N GLU A 241 -79.73 -0.36 -30.25
CA GLU A 241 -80.52 -0.41 -31.50
C GLU A 241 -79.63 -0.10 -32.70
N VAL A 242 -78.65 0.78 -32.51
CA VAL A 242 -77.61 1.08 -33.51
C VAL A 242 -76.77 -0.17 -33.79
N LEU A 243 -76.31 -0.85 -32.74
CA LEU A 243 -75.55 -2.09 -32.87
C LEU A 243 -76.41 -3.24 -33.43
N SER A 244 -77.70 -3.31 -33.11
CA SER A 244 -78.58 -4.37 -33.64
C SER A 244 -78.89 -4.17 -35.14
N LEU A 245 -79.02 -2.91 -35.58
CA LEU A 245 -79.14 -2.54 -36.99
C LEU A 245 -77.86 -2.88 -37.77
N LEU A 246 -76.68 -2.48 -37.25
CA LEU A 246 -75.39 -2.72 -37.90
C LEU A 246 -75.04 -4.23 -37.94
N ALA A 247 -75.29 -4.98 -36.86
CA ALA A 247 -75.12 -6.43 -36.86
C ALA A 247 -76.04 -7.11 -37.88
N ARG A 248 -77.29 -6.66 -37.99
CA ARG A 248 -78.25 -7.18 -38.98
C ARG A 248 -77.84 -6.86 -40.42
N ALA A 249 -77.29 -5.67 -40.68
CA ALA A 249 -76.71 -5.32 -41.97
C ALA A 249 -75.56 -6.28 -42.32
N ALA A 250 -74.66 -6.55 -41.37
CA ALA A 250 -73.60 -7.55 -41.54
C ALA A 250 -74.07 -9.03 -41.54
N ASN A 251 -75.38 -9.31 -41.55
CA ASN A 251 -75.96 -10.67 -41.46
C ASN A 251 -75.47 -11.47 -40.23
N LEU A 252 -75.31 -10.79 -39.09
CA LEU A 252 -74.90 -11.35 -37.80
C LEU A 252 -76.00 -11.16 -36.73
N ASN A 253 -76.07 -12.09 -35.78
CA ASN A 253 -76.92 -11.96 -34.61
C ASN A 253 -76.24 -11.07 -33.56
N LEU A 254 -77.01 -10.28 -32.81
CA LEU A 254 -76.52 -9.51 -31.65
C LEU A 254 -77.09 -10.09 -30.35
N ALA A 255 -76.22 -10.39 -29.39
CA ALA A 255 -76.57 -10.71 -28.02
C ALA A 255 -76.07 -9.59 -27.10
N TYR A 256 -76.98 -8.75 -26.61
CA TYR A 256 -76.64 -7.62 -25.74
C TYR A 256 -76.86 -7.95 -24.26
N ILE A 257 -75.87 -7.64 -23.41
CA ILE A 257 -75.93 -7.76 -21.96
C ILE A 257 -75.89 -6.34 -21.38
N SER A 258 -76.97 -5.93 -20.69
CA SER A 258 -76.99 -4.72 -19.87
C SER A 258 -76.27 -4.95 -18.54
N ASP A 259 -75.77 -3.88 -17.90
CA ASP A 259 -75.14 -3.92 -16.57
C ASP A 259 -76.17 -4.17 -15.45
N GLY A 260 -76.80 -5.35 -15.47
CA GLY A 260 -77.74 -5.85 -14.47
C GLY A 260 -77.00 -6.62 -13.39
N ALA A 261 -76.11 -5.95 -12.66
CA ALA A 261 -75.51 -6.53 -11.47
C ALA A 261 -76.60 -6.83 -10.41
N GLY A 262 -76.54 -8.01 -9.80
CA GLY A 262 -77.58 -8.51 -8.88
C GLY A 262 -77.67 -7.78 -7.55
N GLY A 263 -78.25 -6.58 -7.55
CA GLY A 263 -78.79 -5.93 -6.36
C GLY A 263 -80.17 -6.49 -6.01
N THR A 264 -80.51 -6.51 -4.72
CA THR A 264 -81.84 -6.88 -4.22
C THR A 264 -82.94 -6.07 -4.92
N PRO A 265 -84.09 -6.69 -5.29
CA PRO A 265 -85.16 -6.02 -6.03
C PRO A 265 -85.88 -5.01 -5.11
N GLY A 266 -85.40 -3.77 -5.08
CA GLY A 266 -85.85 -2.79 -4.08
C GLY A 266 -85.33 -1.36 -4.20
N ALA A 267 -84.93 -0.89 -5.38
CA ALA A 267 -84.76 0.55 -5.66
C ALA A 267 -84.83 0.82 -7.17
N GLY A 268 -85.64 1.81 -7.58
CA GLY A 268 -85.88 2.16 -8.99
C GLY A 268 -84.73 2.93 -9.64
N GLY A 269 -83.54 2.34 -9.75
CA GLY A 269 -82.45 2.88 -10.56
C GLY A 269 -82.79 2.76 -12.06
N GLN A 270 -82.99 3.90 -12.74
CA GLN A 270 -83.12 3.90 -14.20
C GLN A 270 -81.87 3.29 -14.84
N ALA A 271 -82.04 2.25 -15.65
CA ALA A 271 -80.97 1.74 -16.49
C ALA A 271 -80.57 2.85 -17.48
N ILE A 272 -79.40 3.44 -17.29
CA ILE A 272 -78.87 4.51 -18.15
C ILE A 272 -78.60 3.89 -19.52
N SER A 273 -79.56 4.00 -20.43
CA SER A 273 -79.39 3.61 -21.82
C SER A 273 -78.43 4.59 -22.49
N GLN A 274 -77.19 4.15 -22.72
CA GLN A 274 -76.21 4.95 -23.44
C GLN A 274 -76.78 5.34 -24.82
N THR A 275 -76.81 6.63 -25.09
CA THR A 275 -77.17 7.21 -26.39
C THR A 275 -75.92 7.60 -27.15
N ILE A 276 -76.01 7.61 -28.49
CA ILE A 276 -74.92 8.03 -29.36
C ILE A 276 -75.45 8.93 -30.48
N SER A 277 -74.70 10.00 -30.73
CA SER A 277 -74.90 10.93 -31.85
C SER A 277 -73.70 10.82 -32.79
N LEU A 278 -73.95 10.55 -34.07
CA LEU A 278 -72.93 10.14 -35.05
C LEU A 278 -73.43 10.45 -36.47
N ASP A 279 -72.62 11.12 -37.30
CA ASP A 279 -72.90 11.37 -38.72
C ASP A 279 -71.74 10.79 -39.53
N ILE A 280 -72.01 9.79 -40.38
CA ILE A 280 -71.02 9.08 -41.19
C ILE A 280 -71.57 8.87 -42.60
N GLU A 281 -70.69 8.99 -43.59
CA GLU A 281 -70.96 8.80 -45.01
C GLU A 281 -69.94 7.83 -45.63
N ASN A 282 -70.41 6.87 -46.44
CA ASN A 282 -69.60 5.92 -47.23
C ASN A 282 -68.59 5.00 -46.48
N GLU A 283 -68.76 4.76 -45.18
CA GLU A 283 -67.88 3.85 -44.41
C GLU A 283 -68.37 2.38 -44.38
N PRO A 284 -67.49 1.38 -44.21
CA PRO A 284 -67.89 -0.01 -44.08
C PRO A 284 -68.60 -0.26 -42.74
N VAL A 285 -69.60 -1.13 -42.74
CA VAL A 285 -70.42 -1.50 -41.55
C VAL A 285 -69.54 -1.93 -40.37
N GLN A 286 -68.41 -2.62 -40.65
CA GLN A 286 -67.42 -3.02 -39.66
C GLN A 286 -66.81 -1.85 -38.88
N ASP A 287 -66.36 -0.79 -39.57
CA ASP A 287 -65.70 0.32 -38.90
C ASP A 287 -66.72 1.19 -38.15
N VAL A 288 -67.91 1.40 -38.73
CA VAL A 288 -69.04 2.05 -38.04
C VAL A 288 -69.40 1.30 -36.75
N PHE A 289 -69.49 -0.04 -36.80
CA PHE A 289 -69.75 -0.87 -35.62
C PHE A 289 -68.64 -0.74 -34.56
N ASN A 290 -67.37 -0.78 -34.98
CA ASN A 290 -66.22 -0.59 -34.09
C ASN A 290 -66.15 0.83 -33.50
N TYR A 291 -66.57 1.88 -34.22
CA TYR A 291 -66.67 3.24 -33.67
C TYR A 291 -67.76 3.35 -32.60
N VAL A 292 -68.94 2.77 -32.84
CA VAL A 292 -70.04 2.76 -31.85
C VAL A 292 -69.61 2.02 -30.58
N LEU A 293 -68.91 0.88 -30.69
CA LEU A 293 -68.33 0.17 -29.54
C LEU A 293 -67.31 1.03 -28.77
N ARG A 294 -66.36 1.67 -29.48
CA ARG A 294 -65.32 2.53 -28.86
C ARG A 294 -65.91 3.72 -28.11
N LEU A 295 -66.92 4.38 -28.69
CA LEU A 295 -67.57 5.56 -28.13
C LEU A 295 -68.49 5.23 -26.95
N SER A 296 -69.24 4.12 -27.03
CA SER A 296 -70.04 3.61 -25.90
C SER A 296 -69.19 2.99 -24.78
N GLY A 297 -67.97 2.54 -25.09
CA GLY A 297 -67.10 1.84 -24.16
C GLY A 297 -67.52 0.41 -23.86
N LEU A 298 -68.36 -0.18 -24.73
CA LEU A 298 -68.81 -1.55 -24.62
C LEU A 298 -67.73 -2.52 -25.12
N GLU A 299 -67.55 -3.62 -24.38
CA GLU A 299 -66.79 -4.77 -24.85
C GLU A 299 -67.66 -5.61 -25.80
N ALA A 300 -67.02 -6.23 -26.79
CA ALA A 300 -67.70 -7.11 -27.70
C ALA A 300 -66.80 -8.27 -28.15
N ASN A 301 -67.41 -9.41 -28.46
CA ASN A 301 -66.72 -10.58 -29.01
C ASN A 301 -67.60 -11.31 -30.03
N ARG A 302 -67.02 -11.83 -31.10
CA ARG A 302 -67.73 -12.57 -32.16
C ARG A 302 -67.47 -14.06 -32.03
N SER A 303 -68.52 -14.83 -31.76
CA SER A 303 -68.50 -16.29 -31.89
C SER A 303 -69.33 -16.69 -33.10
N ASN A 304 -68.67 -17.16 -34.16
CA ASN A 304 -69.29 -17.58 -35.42
C ASN A 304 -70.19 -16.49 -36.05
N ARG A 305 -71.52 -16.67 -35.95
CA ARG A 305 -72.58 -15.79 -36.47
C ARG A 305 -73.20 -14.87 -35.42
N THR A 306 -72.74 -14.90 -34.17
CA THR A 306 -73.29 -14.11 -33.06
C THR A 306 -72.21 -13.23 -32.44
N ILE A 307 -72.52 -11.94 -32.27
CA ILE A 307 -71.70 -10.98 -31.56
C ILE A 307 -72.30 -10.79 -30.16
N PHE A 308 -71.53 -11.08 -29.12
CA PHE A 308 -71.84 -10.73 -27.75
C PHE A 308 -71.35 -9.32 -27.48
N VAL A 309 -72.18 -8.45 -26.90
CA VAL A 309 -71.82 -7.07 -26.55
C VAL A 309 -72.33 -6.74 -25.15
N GLY A 310 -71.52 -6.04 -24.36
CA GLY A 310 -71.94 -5.49 -23.08
C GLY A 310 -70.84 -4.65 -22.42
N PRO A 311 -71.14 -3.92 -21.32
CA PRO A 311 -70.14 -3.13 -20.61
C PRO A 311 -69.11 -4.01 -19.89
N LYS A 312 -69.46 -5.28 -19.62
CA LYS A 312 -68.57 -6.30 -19.10
C LYS A 312 -69.03 -7.69 -19.55
N LEU A 313 -68.33 -8.30 -20.52
CA LEU A 313 -68.64 -9.66 -20.96
C LEU A 313 -68.23 -10.70 -19.89
N PRO A 314 -69.01 -11.77 -19.66
CA PRO A 314 -68.57 -12.93 -18.88
C PRO A 314 -67.29 -13.57 -19.44
N ASN A 315 -66.46 -14.18 -18.59
CA ASN A 315 -65.20 -14.82 -19.03
C ASN A 315 -65.39 -15.92 -20.08
N SER A 316 -66.56 -16.57 -20.13
CA SER A 316 -66.92 -17.58 -21.13
C SER A 316 -67.26 -17.03 -22.52
N THR A 317 -67.50 -15.72 -22.65
CA THR A 317 -67.74 -15.05 -23.95
C THR A 317 -66.62 -14.09 -24.33
N ARG A 318 -65.51 -14.05 -23.58
CA ARG A 318 -64.29 -13.32 -23.90
C ARG A 318 -63.25 -14.25 -24.50
N ASP A 319 -62.51 -13.78 -25.50
CA ASP A 319 -61.31 -14.46 -25.98
C ASP A 319 -60.19 -14.24 -24.95
N VAL A 320 -60.06 -15.17 -24.00
CA VAL A 320 -59.03 -15.14 -22.95
C VAL A 320 -58.02 -16.24 -23.20
N VAL A 321 -56.74 -15.87 -23.27
CA VAL A 321 -55.60 -16.80 -23.32
C VAL A 321 -54.82 -16.71 -22.01
N MET A 322 -54.14 -17.79 -21.65
CA MET A 322 -53.19 -17.85 -20.54
C MET A 322 -51.78 -18.05 -21.10
N ARG A 323 -50.79 -17.28 -20.64
CA ARG A 323 -49.36 -17.54 -20.93
C ARG A 323 -48.54 -17.43 -19.65
N ASN A 324 -47.70 -18.43 -19.39
CA ASN A 324 -46.73 -18.41 -18.29
C ASN A 324 -45.35 -18.05 -18.86
N LEU A 325 -44.68 -17.09 -18.22
CA LEU A 325 -43.34 -16.61 -18.57
C LEU A 325 -42.44 -16.70 -17.33
N ARG A 326 -41.28 -17.33 -17.47
CA ARG A 326 -40.22 -17.30 -16.46
C ARG A 326 -39.23 -16.19 -16.78
N LEU A 327 -38.95 -15.34 -15.81
CA LEU A 327 -38.03 -14.20 -15.94
C LEU A 327 -36.62 -14.56 -15.46
N ASN A 328 -35.59 -14.02 -16.11
CA ASN A 328 -34.19 -14.39 -15.91
C ASN A 328 -33.35 -13.28 -15.24
N GLN A 329 -33.71 -12.02 -15.44
CA GLN A 329 -32.94 -10.82 -15.08
C GLN A 329 -33.74 -9.84 -14.22
N VAL A 330 -35.07 -9.83 -14.39
CA VAL A 330 -36.01 -9.01 -13.62
C VAL A 330 -36.77 -9.87 -12.62
N THR A 331 -36.99 -9.32 -11.43
CA THR A 331 -37.80 -9.98 -10.39
C THR A 331 -39.28 -9.82 -10.70
N VAL A 332 -40.07 -10.85 -10.42
CA VAL A 332 -41.52 -10.87 -10.67
C VAL A 332 -42.24 -9.66 -10.09
N GLY A 333 -41.83 -9.16 -8.91
CA GLY A 333 -42.40 -7.95 -8.31
C GLY A 333 -42.17 -6.67 -9.12
N VAL A 334 -40.97 -6.49 -9.70
CA VAL A 334 -40.68 -5.35 -10.59
C VAL A 334 -41.47 -5.46 -11.90
N ALA A 335 -41.55 -6.67 -12.47
CA ALA A 335 -42.34 -6.94 -13.67
C ALA A 335 -43.84 -6.68 -13.46
N LEU A 336 -44.43 -7.15 -12.34
CA LEU A 336 -45.83 -6.89 -12.02
C LEU A 336 -46.10 -5.40 -11.76
N ASN A 337 -45.26 -4.71 -10.98
CA ASN A 337 -45.41 -3.26 -10.75
C ASN A 337 -45.45 -2.48 -12.07
N PHE A 338 -44.59 -2.85 -13.03
CA PHE A 338 -44.56 -2.24 -14.35
C PHE A 338 -45.84 -2.51 -15.16
N LEU A 339 -46.33 -3.76 -15.17
CA LEU A 339 -47.58 -4.12 -15.86
C LEU A 339 -48.82 -3.45 -15.23
N VAL A 340 -48.85 -3.31 -13.90
CA VAL A 340 -49.89 -2.56 -13.18
C VAL A 340 -49.85 -1.08 -13.56
N GLY A 341 -48.65 -0.49 -13.66
CA GLY A 341 -48.47 0.87 -14.18
C GLY A 341 -48.99 1.07 -15.61
N LEU A 342 -49.01 0.01 -16.43
CA LEU A 342 -49.62 0.00 -17.76
C LEU A 342 -51.12 -0.38 -17.77
N GLY A 343 -51.73 -0.63 -16.62
CA GLY A 343 -53.18 -0.87 -16.47
C GLY A 343 -53.61 -2.31 -16.18
N ALA A 344 -52.68 -3.25 -16.01
CA ALA A 344 -53.03 -4.62 -15.64
C ALA A 344 -53.52 -4.69 -14.18
N GLU A 345 -54.45 -5.61 -13.91
CA GLU A 345 -54.74 -6.05 -12.55
C GLU A 345 -53.73 -7.14 -12.18
N SER A 346 -53.00 -7.01 -11.08
CA SER A 346 -52.05 -8.05 -10.67
C SER A 346 -52.33 -8.64 -9.31
N ALA A 347 -51.82 -9.86 -9.12
CA ALA A 347 -51.83 -10.56 -7.84
C ALA A 347 -50.48 -11.26 -7.65
N ILE A 348 -49.76 -10.94 -6.58
CA ILE A 348 -48.46 -11.55 -6.27
C ILE A 348 -48.64 -12.55 -5.13
N SER A 349 -48.18 -13.78 -5.33
CA SER A 349 -48.10 -14.80 -4.30
C SER A 349 -46.71 -14.73 -3.66
N ARG A 350 -46.66 -14.40 -2.37
CA ARG A 350 -45.42 -14.24 -1.61
C ARG A 350 -45.48 -14.96 -0.27
N GLU A 351 -44.35 -15.53 0.13
CA GLU A 351 -44.13 -16.06 1.47
C GLU A 351 -43.78 -14.90 2.41
N ARG A 352 -44.69 -14.57 3.34
CA ARG A 352 -44.43 -13.55 4.35
C ARG A 352 -44.13 -14.20 5.68
N LEU A 353 -43.02 -13.81 6.30
CA LEU A 353 -42.76 -14.13 7.70
C LEU A 353 -43.74 -13.32 8.56
N VAL A 354 -44.62 -14.03 9.26
CA VAL A 354 -45.56 -13.47 10.24
C VAL A 354 -45.00 -13.75 11.63
N THR A 355 -44.44 -12.71 12.24
CA THR A 355 -44.05 -12.73 13.66
C THR A 355 -45.32 -12.62 14.51
N SER A 356 -45.85 -13.77 14.94
CA SER A 356 -46.89 -13.81 15.95
C SER A 356 -46.24 -13.54 17.33
N VAL A 357 -46.81 -12.58 18.05
CA VAL A 357 -46.35 -12.18 19.38
C VAL A 357 -47.39 -12.71 20.36
N ASN A 358 -47.14 -13.87 20.95
CA ASN A 358 -48.09 -14.51 21.86
C ASN A 358 -47.60 -14.39 23.30
N ALA A 359 -48.35 -13.67 24.13
CA ALA A 359 -48.04 -13.50 25.54
C ALA A 359 -48.63 -14.67 26.33
N VAL A 360 -47.78 -15.59 26.79
CA VAL A 360 -48.21 -16.69 27.64
C VAL A 360 -48.19 -16.23 29.11
N PRO A 361 -49.33 -16.11 29.80
CA PRO A 361 -49.35 -15.78 31.21
C PRO A 361 -48.90 -17.00 32.03
N VAL A 362 -47.70 -16.92 32.61
CA VAL A 362 -47.25 -17.87 33.63
C VAL A 362 -47.95 -17.54 34.96
N GLY A 363 -48.61 -18.53 35.56
CA GLY A 363 -49.43 -18.32 36.76
C GLY A 363 -48.61 -17.88 37.97
N GLY A 364 -48.95 -16.71 38.53
CA GLY A 364 -48.34 -16.15 39.74
C GLY A 364 -48.35 -14.63 39.71
N ALA A 365 -48.99 -13.99 40.69
CA ALA A 365 -49.42 -12.59 40.65
C ALA A 365 -48.29 -11.51 40.81
N ALA A 366 -47.08 -11.76 40.30
CA ALA A 366 -45.95 -10.83 40.40
C ALA A 366 -44.96 -10.86 39.22
N ASN A 367 -45.05 -11.79 38.26
CA ASN A 367 -44.09 -11.89 37.16
C ASN A 367 -44.68 -11.39 35.84
N ALA A 368 -43.93 -10.53 35.14
CA ALA A 368 -44.30 -10.02 33.82
C ALA A 368 -44.44 -11.17 32.81
N ALA A 369 -45.45 -11.10 31.95
CA ALA A 369 -45.71 -12.13 30.93
C ALA A 369 -44.50 -12.28 30.00
N VAL A 370 -44.06 -13.51 29.78
CA VAL A 370 -42.97 -13.79 28.84
C VAL A 370 -43.53 -13.76 27.42
N THR A 371 -43.24 -12.67 26.72
CA THR A 371 -43.58 -12.49 25.31
C THR A 371 -42.81 -13.50 24.45
N GLN A 372 -43.49 -14.54 23.97
CA GLN A 372 -42.90 -15.47 23.01
C GLN A 372 -43.21 -14.99 21.59
N THR A 373 -42.16 -14.57 20.88
CA THR A 373 -42.23 -14.20 19.47
C THR A 373 -41.99 -15.46 18.63
N GLN A 374 -43.04 -15.99 17.99
CA GLN A 374 -42.93 -17.10 17.04
C GLN A 374 -43.11 -16.58 15.63
N THR A 375 -42.07 -16.74 14.81
CA THR A 375 -42.08 -16.40 13.39
C THR A 375 -42.51 -17.61 12.56
N THR A 376 -43.71 -17.57 11.98
CA THR A 376 -44.17 -18.56 10.99
C THR A 376 -44.07 -17.98 9.59
N THR A 377 -43.89 -18.84 8.58
CA THR A 377 -43.90 -18.44 7.18
C THR A 377 -45.25 -18.79 6.57
N GLU A 378 -46.00 -17.79 6.11
CA GLU A 378 -47.32 -17.95 5.49
C GLU A 378 -47.31 -17.44 4.05
N SER A 379 -47.78 -18.25 3.10
CA SER A 379 -47.96 -17.82 1.71
C SER A 379 -49.27 -17.05 1.58
N ARG A 380 -49.20 -15.78 1.15
CA ARG A 380 -50.37 -14.92 0.95
C ARG A 380 -50.35 -14.30 -0.44
N ILE A 381 -51.54 -14.20 -1.04
CA ILE A 381 -51.77 -13.47 -2.29
C ILE A 381 -52.10 -12.01 -1.94
N GLU A 382 -51.39 -11.09 -2.57
CA GLU A 382 -51.60 -9.64 -2.46
C GLU A 382 -51.99 -9.08 -3.82
N THR A 383 -53.19 -8.48 -3.92
CA THR A 383 -53.70 -7.88 -5.16
C THR A 383 -53.23 -6.44 -5.29
N GLN A 384 -52.63 -6.09 -6.43
CA GLN A 384 -52.19 -4.74 -6.74
C GLN A 384 -52.92 -4.22 -7.99
N ARG A 385 -53.51 -3.04 -7.86
CA ARG A 385 -54.22 -2.31 -8.91
C ARG A 385 -53.92 -0.82 -8.75
N VAL A 386 -53.78 -0.11 -9.86
CA VAL A 386 -53.75 1.36 -9.90
C VAL A 386 -55.06 1.85 -10.49
N ASP A 387 -55.68 2.84 -9.84
CA ASP A 387 -56.90 3.48 -10.33
C ASP A 387 -56.54 4.72 -11.17
N PHE A 388 -56.88 4.66 -12.46
CA PHE A 388 -56.62 5.72 -13.42
C PHE A 388 -57.85 6.62 -13.54
N GLN A 389 -57.72 7.90 -13.20
CA GLN A 389 -58.83 8.87 -13.24
C GLN A 389 -59.05 9.43 -14.65
N ASP A 390 -57.98 9.95 -15.28
CA ASP A 390 -58.08 10.72 -16.53
C ASP A 390 -57.83 9.91 -17.82
N SER A 391 -57.50 8.62 -17.71
CA SER A 391 -57.13 7.80 -18.88
C SER A 391 -57.59 6.33 -18.76
N LYS A 392 -57.87 5.71 -19.91
CA LYS A 392 -58.05 4.26 -20.01
C LYS A 392 -56.68 3.64 -20.30
N PRO A 393 -56.09 2.84 -19.38
CA PRO A 393 -54.72 2.36 -19.54
C PRO A 393 -54.66 1.16 -20.51
N LEU A 394 -53.50 0.95 -21.14
CA LEU A 394 -53.32 0.06 -22.29
C LEU A 394 -53.64 -1.42 -22.00
N LEU A 395 -53.32 -1.89 -20.79
CA LEU A 395 -53.50 -3.28 -20.36
C LEU A 395 -54.77 -3.48 -19.51
N ARG A 396 -55.74 -2.56 -19.57
CA ARG A 396 -57.01 -2.68 -18.82
C ARG A 396 -57.72 -3.99 -19.18
N GLY A 397 -57.91 -4.86 -18.19
CA GLY A 397 -58.55 -6.17 -18.35
C GLY A 397 -57.58 -7.35 -18.46
N LEU A 398 -56.27 -7.09 -18.56
CA LEU A 398 -55.23 -8.09 -18.38
C LEU A 398 -55.07 -8.40 -16.88
N GLN A 399 -55.05 -9.68 -16.53
CA GLN A 399 -54.70 -10.17 -15.20
C GLN A 399 -53.28 -10.75 -15.21
N ALA A 400 -52.44 -10.34 -14.27
CA ALA A 400 -51.05 -10.76 -14.16
C ALA A 400 -50.76 -11.37 -12.78
N LEU A 401 -50.56 -12.69 -12.71
CA LEU A 401 -50.28 -13.40 -11.47
C LEU A 401 -48.78 -13.69 -11.36
N GLY A 402 -48.16 -13.38 -10.22
CA GLY A 402 -46.73 -13.61 -9.99
C GLY A 402 -46.48 -14.66 -8.92
N ASP A 403 -45.55 -15.58 -9.18
CA ASP A 403 -44.95 -16.48 -8.18
C ASP A 403 -43.50 -16.05 -7.92
N GLU A 404 -43.24 -15.50 -6.72
CA GLU A 404 -41.90 -15.07 -6.28
C GLU A 404 -40.92 -16.26 -6.15
N ARG A 405 -41.40 -17.47 -5.83
CA ARG A 405 -40.58 -18.67 -5.62
C ARG A 405 -40.01 -19.24 -6.92
N THR A 406 -40.74 -19.15 -8.03
CA THR A 406 -40.28 -19.59 -9.36
C THR A 406 -39.78 -18.46 -10.26
N ASN A 407 -39.93 -17.20 -9.81
CA ASN A 407 -39.74 -15.99 -10.60
C ASN A 407 -40.49 -16.04 -11.94
N SER A 408 -41.79 -16.37 -11.88
CA SER A 408 -42.65 -16.49 -13.08
C SER A 408 -43.89 -15.61 -13.02
N VAL A 409 -44.26 -15.05 -14.17
CA VAL A 409 -45.48 -14.28 -14.41
C VAL A 409 -46.44 -15.11 -15.26
N THR A 410 -47.67 -15.26 -14.80
CA THR A 410 -48.80 -15.83 -15.55
C THR A 410 -49.71 -14.71 -15.99
N LEU A 411 -49.80 -14.48 -17.30
CA LEU A 411 -50.68 -13.48 -17.92
C LEU A 411 -51.98 -14.16 -18.38
N ILE A 412 -53.12 -13.55 -18.06
CA ILE A 412 -54.47 -14.02 -18.39
C ILE A 412 -55.26 -12.84 -18.96
N GLY A 413 -55.71 -12.93 -20.21
CA GLY A 413 -56.46 -11.84 -20.85
C GLY A 413 -56.57 -11.96 -22.37
N PRO A 414 -57.02 -10.90 -23.06
CA PRO A 414 -57.10 -10.83 -24.51
C PRO A 414 -55.73 -11.08 -25.19
N PRO A 415 -55.66 -11.85 -26.30
CA PRO A 415 -54.40 -12.17 -26.98
C PRO A 415 -53.51 -10.95 -27.27
N LYS A 416 -54.09 -9.87 -27.83
CA LYS A 416 -53.34 -8.64 -28.14
C LYS A 416 -52.74 -7.99 -26.90
N GLN A 417 -53.45 -7.97 -25.76
CA GLN A 417 -52.92 -7.42 -24.51
C GLN A 417 -51.77 -8.26 -23.94
N ILE A 418 -51.85 -9.59 -24.07
CA ILE A 418 -50.76 -10.50 -23.69
C ILE A 418 -49.52 -10.29 -24.58
N GLU A 419 -49.70 -10.12 -25.88
CA GLU A 419 -48.58 -9.86 -26.80
C GLU A 419 -47.90 -8.51 -26.50
N MET A 420 -48.67 -7.45 -26.24
CA MET A 420 -48.13 -6.17 -25.77
C MET A 420 -47.37 -6.34 -24.44
N ALA A 421 -47.94 -7.03 -23.46
CA ALA A 421 -47.28 -7.27 -22.17
C ALA A 421 -45.99 -8.09 -22.33
N ILE A 422 -45.97 -9.12 -23.19
CA ILE A 422 -44.77 -9.93 -23.45
C ILE A 422 -43.69 -9.09 -24.13
N ALA A 423 -44.01 -8.29 -25.14
CA ALA A 423 -43.04 -7.42 -25.80
C ALA A 423 -42.35 -6.48 -24.80
N GLN A 424 -43.12 -5.89 -23.88
CA GLN A 424 -42.58 -5.04 -22.82
C GLN A 424 -41.76 -5.83 -21.79
N LEU A 425 -42.21 -7.00 -21.35
CA LEU A 425 -41.45 -7.86 -20.43
C LEU A 425 -40.14 -8.34 -21.04
N THR A 426 -40.09 -8.65 -22.35
CA THR A 426 -38.87 -9.04 -23.07
C THR A 426 -37.85 -7.89 -23.10
N GLN A 427 -38.31 -6.64 -23.21
CA GLN A 427 -37.44 -5.46 -23.13
C GLN A 427 -36.91 -5.21 -21.71
N LEU A 428 -37.66 -5.60 -20.68
CA LEU A 428 -37.20 -5.51 -19.29
C LEU A 428 -36.23 -6.66 -18.92
N ASP A 429 -36.48 -7.89 -19.39
CA ASP A 429 -35.67 -9.08 -19.07
C ASP A 429 -34.36 -9.19 -19.89
N ILE A 430 -33.83 -8.06 -20.37
CA ILE A 430 -32.54 -8.01 -21.08
C ILE A 430 -31.38 -8.42 -20.16
N ARG A 431 -30.42 -9.16 -20.70
CA ARG A 431 -29.21 -9.57 -19.96
C ARG A 431 -28.41 -8.33 -19.56
N ARG A 432 -28.20 -8.14 -18.25
CA ARG A 432 -27.32 -7.08 -17.75
C ARG A 432 -25.87 -7.43 -18.05
N ARG A 433 -25.14 -6.48 -18.64
CA ARG A 433 -23.72 -6.64 -19.00
C ARG A 433 -22.86 -6.79 -17.73
N GLN A 434 -21.68 -7.38 -17.88
CA GLN A 434 -20.69 -7.49 -16.82
C GLN A 434 -19.40 -6.79 -17.25
N VAL A 435 -18.68 -6.22 -16.28
CA VAL A 435 -17.38 -5.59 -16.47
C VAL A 435 -16.41 -6.12 -15.42
N VAL A 436 -15.20 -6.43 -15.84
CA VAL A 436 -14.08 -6.68 -14.96
C VAL A 436 -13.35 -5.37 -14.69
N VAL A 437 -13.15 -5.06 -13.43
CA VAL A 437 -12.53 -3.82 -12.98
C VAL A 437 -11.18 -4.18 -12.36
N ASN A 438 -10.11 -3.89 -13.09
CA ASN A 438 -8.74 -4.00 -12.61
C ASN A 438 -8.34 -2.68 -11.93
N VAL A 439 -7.91 -2.75 -10.67
CA VAL A 439 -7.48 -1.58 -9.89
C VAL A 439 -6.04 -1.80 -9.43
N LYS A 440 -5.13 -0.93 -9.83
CA LYS A 440 -3.72 -0.95 -9.42
C LYS A 440 -3.46 0.18 -8.45
N ILE A 441 -3.07 -0.17 -7.23
CA ILE A 441 -2.76 0.79 -6.18
C ILE A 441 -1.29 0.69 -5.87
N VAL A 442 -0.58 1.83 -5.98
CA VAL A 442 0.83 1.96 -5.67
C VAL A 442 0.99 2.97 -4.55
N ASP A 443 1.40 2.53 -3.37
CA ASP A 443 1.79 3.41 -2.26
C ASP A 443 3.32 3.40 -2.17
N VAL A 444 3.94 4.56 -2.33
CA VAL A 444 5.38 4.75 -2.32
C VAL A 444 5.73 5.68 -1.16
N ASN A 445 6.64 5.24 -0.30
CA ASN A 445 7.24 6.08 0.74
C ASN A 445 8.76 6.14 0.53
N LEU A 446 9.27 7.35 0.34
CA LEU A 446 10.68 7.65 0.15
C LEU A 446 11.13 8.52 1.33
N LEU A 447 12.16 8.07 2.03
CA LEU A 447 12.82 8.77 3.12
C LEU A 447 14.29 8.98 2.77
N ASN A 448 14.76 10.23 2.88
CA ASN A 448 16.16 10.60 2.75
C ASN A 448 16.56 11.45 3.95
N LEU A 449 17.30 10.82 4.86
CA LEU A 449 17.90 11.45 6.03
C LEU A 449 19.37 11.74 5.74
N GLN A 450 19.77 13.00 5.90
CA GLN A 450 21.15 13.44 5.84
C GLN A 450 21.52 14.14 7.15
N ASP A 451 22.36 13.48 7.94
CA ASP A 451 22.88 13.98 9.21
C ASP A 451 24.36 14.30 9.07
N THR A 452 24.72 15.55 9.32
CA THR A 452 26.11 16.02 9.37
C THR A 452 26.34 16.74 10.69
N ASN A 453 27.29 16.24 11.48
CA ASN A 453 27.52 16.65 12.86
C ASN A 453 29.03 16.65 13.17
N ALA A 454 29.49 17.67 13.88
CA ALA A 454 30.85 17.78 14.37
C ALA A 454 30.82 18.21 15.84
N SER A 455 31.66 17.58 16.66
CA SER A 455 31.84 17.93 18.07
C SER A 455 33.32 17.87 18.45
N PHE A 456 33.76 18.77 19.32
CA PHE A 456 35.14 18.85 19.77
C PHE A 456 35.23 19.47 21.16
N SER A 457 36.29 19.14 21.88
CA SER A 457 36.62 19.73 23.18
C SER A 457 38.11 19.89 23.38
N PHE A 458 38.51 20.94 24.08
CA PHE A 458 39.91 21.18 24.45
C PHE A 458 40.01 22.02 25.72
N GLY A 459 41.05 21.76 26.52
CA GLY A 459 41.44 22.56 27.67
C GLY A 459 42.69 23.41 27.40
N LEU A 460 42.68 24.67 27.80
CA LEU A 460 43.82 25.59 27.80
C LEU A 460 44.03 26.13 29.23
N GLY A 461 45.04 25.62 29.93
CA GLY A 461 45.29 25.94 31.33
C GLY A 461 44.12 25.55 32.21
N ASN A 462 43.46 26.54 32.81
CA ASN A 462 42.27 26.38 33.66
C ASN A 462 40.94 26.51 32.87
N ASN A 463 40.97 26.64 31.55
CA ASN A 463 39.78 26.94 30.74
C ASN A 463 39.42 25.75 29.85
N TYR A 464 38.13 25.43 29.74
CA TYR A 464 37.59 24.34 28.91
C TYR A 464 36.62 24.86 27.87
N PHE A 465 36.84 24.42 26.64
CA PHE A 465 36.02 24.72 25.48
C PHE A 465 35.37 23.41 25.05
N THR A 466 34.05 23.37 24.96
CA THR A 466 33.33 22.24 24.38
C THR A 466 32.37 22.74 23.32
N SER A 467 32.30 22.03 22.20
CA SER A 467 31.31 22.25 21.14
C SER A 467 30.69 20.91 20.81
N ASP A 468 29.38 20.81 20.90
CA ASP A 468 28.63 19.62 20.51
C ASP A 468 27.44 20.03 19.63
N GLY A 469 27.37 19.47 18.43
CA GLY A 469 26.25 19.70 17.52
C GLY A 469 25.98 21.16 17.13
N GLY A 470 26.99 22.02 17.13
CA GLY A 470 26.81 23.44 16.86
C GLY A 470 26.23 24.25 18.02
N ALA A 471 26.23 23.71 19.24
CA ALA A 471 26.21 24.49 20.48
C ALA A 471 27.61 24.44 21.12
N ALA A 472 27.96 25.45 21.93
CA ALA A 472 29.25 25.47 22.64
C ALA A 472 29.18 26.11 24.02
N THR A 473 30.05 25.66 24.91
CA THR A 473 30.26 26.23 26.25
C THR A 473 31.72 26.59 26.48
N LEU A 474 31.93 27.62 27.28
CA LEU A 474 33.22 28.28 27.50
C LEU A 474 33.41 28.43 29.02
N ASN A 475 34.00 27.40 29.64
CA ASN A 475 34.16 27.33 31.09
C ASN A 475 35.56 27.86 31.46
N PHE A 476 35.62 28.94 32.23
CA PHE A 476 36.89 29.56 32.66
C PHE A 476 37.18 29.27 34.13
N GLY A 477 38.45 29.39 34.55
CA GLY A 477 38.82 29.46 35.97
C GLY A 477 38.93 28.13 36.74
N GLY A 478 39.02 26.98 36.05
CA GLY A 478 39.25 25.66 36.65
C GLY A 478 37.97 24.87 36.93
N SER A 479 36.83 25.41 36.51
CA SER A 479 35.55 24.72 36.47
C SER A 479 35.63 23.45 35.61
N ARG A 480 34.87 22.40 35.99
CA ARG A 480 34.75 21.15 35.23
C ARG A 480 34.32 21.41 33.77
N PRO A 481 34.69 20.56 32.79
CA PRO A 481 34.10 20.62 31.46
C PRO A 481 32.58 20.41 31.54
N ALA A 482 31.84 21.09 30.66
CA ALA A 482 30.39 20.95 30.58
C ALA A 482 29.99 19.55 30.11
N THR A 483 28.93 19.01 30.70
CA THR A 483 28.24 17.82 30.23
C THR A 483 27.47 18.09 28.93
N SER A 484 27.14 17.06 28.15
CA SER A 484 26.32 17.22 26.93
C SER A 484 24.96 17.88 27.22
N SER A 485 24.38 17.67 28.41
CA SER A 485 23.16 18.34 28.84
C SER A 485 23.35 19.84 29.06
N GLU A 486 24.49 20.26 29.63
CA GLU A 486 24.84 21.69 29.84
C GLU A 486 25.25 22.38 28.52
N VAL A 487 25.71 21.62 27.52
CA VAL A 487 25.99 22.15 26.17
C VAL A 487 24.69 22.28 25.36
N ALA A 488 23.75 21.33 25.49
CA ALA A 488 22.48 21.34 24.76
C ALA A 488 21.46 22.32 25.33
N ASN A 489 21.46 22.56 26.65
CA ASN A 489 20.51 23.43 27.33
C ASN A 489 21.18 24.74 27.74
N SER A 490 20.77 25.85 27.11
CA SER A 490 21.30 27.20 27.36
C SER A 490 21.33 27.54 28.85
N LEU A 491 22.54 27.72 29.39
CA LEU A 491 22.77 28.12 30.78
C LEU A 491 22.37 29.58 31.00
N THR A 492 21.11 29.81 31.38
CA THR A 492 20.63 31.10 31.90
C THR A 492 21.00 31.33 33.37
N GLY A 493 21.50 30.31 34.06
CA GLY A 493 22.10 30.43 35.39
C GLY A 493 23.51 30.99 35.33
N THR A 494 23.87 31.85 36.26
CA THR A 494 25.27 32.23 36.47
C THR A 494 26.09 31.00 36.89
N PRO A 495 27.35 30.86 36.44
CA PRO A 495 28.22 29.76 36.86
C PRO A 495 28.65 29.97 38.32
N THR A 496 27.79 29.60 39.26
CA THR A 496 28.14 29.51 40.68
C THR A 496 29.10 28.36 40.87
N ILE A 497 30.36 28.69 41.16
CA ILE A 497 31.31 27.71 41.70
C ILE A 497 30.83 27.39 43.11
N GLU A 498 30.04 26.32 43.27
CA GLU A 498 29.90 25.69 44.56
C GLU A 498 31.29 25.29 45.03
N ASN A 499 31.69 25.75 46.23
CA ASN A 499 32.96 25.33 46.81
C ASN A 499 32.90 23.81 47.00
N PRO A 500 33.73 23.01 46.30
CA PRO A 500 33.69 21.55 46.40
C PRO A 500 34.23 21.02 47.74
N ILE A 501 34.63 21.93 48.64
CA ILE A 501 35.20 21.64 49.96
C ILE A 501 34.36 22.35 51.04
N THR A 502 33.14 21.87 51.27
CA THR A 502 32.30 22.24 52.42
C THR A 502 32.09 21.01 53.33
N GLY A 503 33.02 20.80 54.25
CA GLY A 503 33.03 19.67 55.19
C GLY A 503 34.44 19.38 55.72
N THR A 504 34.58 18.44 56.67
CA THR A 504 35.89 17.91 57.10
C THR A 504 36.60 17.26 55.89
N PRO A 505 37.68 17.82 55.34
CA PRO A 505 37.87 17.75 53.90
C PRO A 505 38.56 16.48 53.37
N PHE A 506 39.26 15.70 54.20
CA PHE A 506 40.06 14.54 53.72
C PHE A 506 40.08 13.33 54.66
N LEU A 507 39.99 13.55 55.97
CA LEU A 507 40.12 12.53 57.00
C LEU A 507 38.91 12.61 57.94
N ASN A 508 38.37 11.46 58.33
CA ASN A 508 37.39 11.39 59.41
C ASN A 508 38.14 11.39 60.75
N PRO A 509 38.05 12.44 61.58
CA PRO A 509 38.71 12.44 62.89
C PRO A 509 38.08 11.43 63.87
N ASN A 510 36.87 10.95 63.57
CA ASN A 510 36.12 10.01 64.41
C ASN A 510 36.28 8.54 64.00
N SER A 511 37.07 8.23 62.97
CA SER A 511 37.41 6.84 62.63
C SER A 511 38.87 6.70 62.20
N SER A 512 39.46 5.54 62.49
CA SER A 512 40.85 5.24 62.20
C SER A 512 41.01 3.92 61.46
N VAL A 513 42.11 3.80 60.74
CA VAL A 513 42.51 2.61 59.98
C VAL A 513 43.93 2.23 60.38
N SER A 514 44.13 0.95 60.67
CA SER A 514 45.42 0.42 61.11
C SER A 514 46.21 -0.06 59.91
N ILE A 515 47.41 0.50 59.69
CA ILE A 515 48.28 0.16 58.57
C ILE A 515 49.45 -0.70 59.10
N PRO A 516 49.64 -1.95 58.63
CA PRO A 516 50.74 -2.80 59.05
C PRO A 516 52.12 -2.24 58.70
N GLY A 517 53.10 -2.45 59.58
CA GLY A 517 54.50 -2.10 59.34
C GLY A 517 54.87 -0.63 59.59
N THR A 518 53.94 0.20 60.09
CA THR A 518 54.20 1.62 60.39
C THR A 518 54.54 1.88 61.87
N THR A 519 54.62 0.86 62.72
CA THR A 519 55.11 0.96 64.09
C THR A 519 56.42 0.17 64.23
N PRO A 520 57.51 0.76 64.78
CA PRO A 520 58.81 0.08 64.93
C PRO A 520 58.70 -1.28 65.63
N GLY A 521 59.36 -2.30 65.09
CA GLY A 521 59.69 -3.52 65.83
C GLY A 521 60.91 -3.30 66.72
N THR A 522 61.43 -4.39 67.29
CA THR A 522 62.64 -4.34 68.13
C THR A 522 63.58 -5.48 67.76
N VAL A 523 64.83 -5.10 67.49
CA VAL A 523 65.93 -5.99 67.13
C VAL A 523 67.04 -5.84 68.16
N VAL A 524 67.51 -6.95 68.71
CA VAL A 524 68.62 -7.01 69.66
C VAL A 524 69.87 -7.50 68.95
N VAL A 525 70.94 -6.72 69.03
CA VAL A 525 72.28 -7.11 68.59
C VAL A 525 73.08 -7.55 69.81
N ASP A 526 73.56 -8.79 69.81
CA ASP A 526 74.38 -9.31 70.91
C ASP A 526 75.84 -8.81 70.85
N ALA A 527 76.62 -9.09 71.90
CA ALA A 527 78.02 -8.67 72.01
C ALA A 527 78.95 -9.31 70.97
N ASN A 528 78.47 -10.32 70.24
CA ASN A 528 79.18 -11.02 69.15
C ASN A 528 78.72 -10.53 67.77
N GLY A 529 77.79 -9.56 67.70
CA GLY A 529 77.24 -9.00 66.47
C GLY A 529 76.07 -9.78 65.85
N ASN A 530 75.54 -10.81 66.53
CA ASN A 530 74.37 -11.53 66.01
C ASN A 530 73.10 -10.71 66.18
N ILE A 531 72.31 -10.65 65.11
CA ILE A 531 71.08 -9.85 65.04
C ILE A 531 69.88 -10.77 65.29
N THR A 532 69.17 -10.53 66.40
CA THR A 532 67.96 -11.29 66.76
C THR A 532 66.74 -10.36 66.82
N ARG A 533 65.68 -10.69 66.08
CA ARG A 533 64.41 -9.93 66.15
C ARG A 533 63.61 -10.41 67.36
N VAL A 534 63.32 -9.50 68.28
CA VAL A 534 62.59 -9.79 69.53
C VAL A 534 61.17 -9.23 69.51
N ALA A 535 60.90 -8.23 68.67
CA ALA A 535 59.55 -7.82 68.29
C ALA A 535 59.43 -7.54 66.79
N ASN A 536 58.33 -7.97 66.19
CA ASN A 536 57.98 -7.67 64.80
C ASN A 536 57.41 -6.24 64.68
N PRO A 537 57.55 -5.57 63.51
CA PRO A 537 56.91 -4.28 63.28
C PRO A 537 55.39 -4.37 63.45
N GLY A 538 54.82 -3.42 64.19
CA GLY A 538 53.39 -3.36 64.47
C GLY A 538 52.61 -2.56 63.42
N SER A 539 51.29 -2.54 63.57
CA SER A 539 50.40 -1.67 62.80
C SER A 539 50.21 -0.33 63.51
N GLY A 540 50.27 0.78 62.77
CA GLY A 540 49.98 2.13 63.31
C GLY A 540 48.58 2.58 62.94
N SER A 541 47.92 3.31 63.84
CA SER A 541 46.57 3.84 63.62
C SER A 541 46.62 5.24 63.00
N PHE A 542 46.11 5.39 61.79
CA PHE A 542 45.96 6.67 61.10
C PHE A 542 44.48 7.04 61.03
N TYR A 543 44.15 8.34 60.92
CA TYR A 543 42.78 8.75 60.62
C TYR A 543 42.33 8.15 59.28
N GLN A 544 41.09 7.69 59.21
CA GLN A 544 40.56 7.05 58.02
C GLN A 544 40.24 8.11 56.95
N PRO A 545 40.71 7.97 55.70
CA PRO A 545 40.17 8.72 54.57
C PRO A 545 38.67 8.45 54.45
N ILE A 546 37.88 9.49 54.13
CA ILE A 546 36.41 9.41 54.19
C ILE A 546 35.81 8.33 53.25
N ALA A 547 36.56 7.88 52.23
CA ALA A 547 36.33 6.61 51.57
C ALA A 547 37.65 5.91 51.18
N PRO A 548 38.05 4.80 51.83
CA PRO A 548 39.19 4.01 51.37
C PRO A 548 38.74 3.16 50.17
N SER A 549 39.19 3.47 48.97
CA SER A 549 38.88 2.67 47.78
C SER A 549 40.08 2.53 46.85
N ASN A 550 40.47 1.27 46.62
CA ASN A 550 41.35 0.82 45.54
C ASN A 550 40.58 0.45 44.27
N THR A 551 39.26 0.70 44.24
CA THR A 551 38.33 0.28 43.18
C THR A 551 37.67 1.45 42.44
N ASN A 552 37.56 2.62 43.06
CA ASN A 552 37.04 3.85 42.45
C ASN A 552 38.11 4.97 42.50
N PRO A 553 38.70 5.37 41.36
CA PRO A 553 39.73 6.40 41.32
C PRO A 553 39.21 7.82 41.57
N LEU A 554 37.89 8.02 41.76
CA LEU A 554 37.26 9.33 42.00
C LEU A 554 37.24 9.74 43.49
N GLN A 555 37.79 8.94 44.41
CA GLN A 555 37.71 9.16 45.86
C GLN A 555 39.10 9.34 46.52
N PRO A 556 39.29 10.28 47.47
CA PRO A 556 40.57 10.50 48.14
C PRO A 556 41.02 9.32 49.01
N GLY A 557 42.32 8.99 48.99
CA GLY A 557 42.89 7.87 49.75
C GLY A 557 44.35 8.09 50.14
N PHE A 558 45.00 7.06 50.68
CA PHE A 558 46.44 7.06 50.90
C PHE A 558 47.18 6.97 49.57
N SER A 559 48.13 7.87 49.34
CA SER A 559 48.97 7.92 48.14
C SER A 559 50.25 7.10 48.31
N ASP A 560 50.88 7.23 49.49
CA ASP A 560 52.14 6.58 49.84
C ASP A 560 52.15 6.19 51.33
N ILE A 561 52.80 5.08 51.64
CA ILE A 561 53.02 4.58 52.99
C ILE A 561 54.52 4.28 53.14
N THR A 562 55.19 4.99 54.03
CA THR A 562 56.57 4.71 54.42
C THR A 562 56.57 3.78 55.65
N PRO A 563 57.20 2.60 55.61
CA PRO A 563 57.31 1.73 56.77
C PRO A 563 58.12 2.36 57.91
N ALA A 564 57.90 1.89 59.13
CA ALA A 564 58.75 2.23 60.27
C ALA A 564 60.12 1.58 60.17
N THR A 565 61.13 2.22 60.76
CA THR A 565 62.43 1.59 61.05
C THR A 565 62.39 0.97 62.44
N ASP A 566 63.04 -0.18 62.64
CA ASP A 566 63.05 -0.88 63.92
C ASP A 566 63.88 -0.15 65.00
N ASN A 567 63.51 -0.36 66.27
CA ASN A 567 64.39 -0.05 67.40
C ASN A 567 65.54 -1.06 67.44
N ILE A 568 66.76 -0.58 67.63
CA ILE A 568 67.97 -1.42 67.74
C ILE A 568 68.49 -1.33 69.17
N ILE A 569 68.54 -2.47 69.86
CA ILE A 569 69.13 -2.60 71.20
C ILE A 569 70.46 -3.34 71.05
N THR A 570 71.57 -2.65 71.22
CA THR A 570 72.90 -3.26 71.16
C THR A 570 73.38 -3.55 72.58
N ARG A 571 73.65 -4.82 72.89
CA ARG A 571 74.25 -5.23 74.16
C ARG A 571 75.76 -5.32 74.00
N ASN A 572 76.47 -4.38 74.60
CA ASN A 572 77.92 -4.30 74.55
C ASN A 572 78.59 -5.38 75.41
N ALA A 573 79.85 -5.72 75.10
CA ALA A 573 80.61 -6.73 75.84
C ALA A 573 80.94 -6.34 77.30
N ASP A 574 80.80 -5.07 77.66
CA ASP A 574 80.94 -4.54 79.03
C ASP A 574 79.67 -4.71 79.89
N GLY A 575 78.59 -5.27 79.34
CA GLY A 575 77.30 -5.44 80.00
C GLY A 575 76.33 -4.27 79.87
N THR A 576 76.75 -3.16 79.25
CA THR A 576 75.87 -2.01 78.97
C THR A 576 74.96 -2.28 77.76
N THR A 577 73.79 -1.64 77.73
CA THR A 577 72.87 -1.71 76.59
C THR A 577 72.62 -0.32 76.02
N THR A 578 72.94 -0.10 74.75
CA THR A 578 72.55 1.11 74.03
C THR A 578 71.27 0.85 73.24
N ILE A 579 70.37 1.83 73.21
CA ILE A 579 69.08 1.73 72.51
C ILE A 579 69.01 2.86 71.49
N THR A 580 68.97 2.51 70.21
CA THR A 580 68.66 3.41 69.11
C THR A 580 67.19 3.28 68.78
N GLN A 581 66.41 4.33 69.01
CA GLN A 581 64.98 4.33 68.71
C GLN A 581 64.73 4.43 67.20
N GLY A 582 63.84 3.59 66.70
CA GLY A 582 63.37 3.62 65.32
C GLY A 582 62.35 4.73 65.06
N THR A 583 62.24 5.17 63.81
CA THR A 583 61.27 6.18 63.37
C THR A 583 59.95 5.52 63.01
N LEU A 584 58.83 6.12 63.42
CA LEU A 584 57.49 5.65 63.03
C LEU A 584 57.27 5.83 61.52
N GLY A 585 56.50 4.92 60.93
CA GLY A 585 56.10 5.02 59.53
C GLY A 585 55.08 6.14 59.32
N THR A 586 55.08 6.75 58.14
CA THR A 586 54.13 7.81 57.79
C THR A 586 53.25 7.40 56.62
N ALA A 587 51.98 7.78 56.66
CA ALA A 587 51.03 7.58 55.56
C ALA A 587 50.59 8.95 55.03
N THR A 588 50.84 9.21 53.75
CA THR A 588 50.43 10.44 53.07
C THR A 588 49.11 10.20 52.34
N THR A 589 48.19 11.15 52.41
CA THR A 589 46.96 11.15 51.62
C THR A 589 47.05 12.21 50.53
N SER A 590 46.58 11.90 49.31
CA SER A 590 46.48 12.86 48.22
C SER A 590 45.09 12.87 47.60
N LEU A 591 44.76 13.94 46.86
CA LEU A 591 43.66 13.88 45.92
C LEU A 591 44.02 12.92 44.76
N PRO A 592 43.02 12.28 44.12
CA PRO A 592 43.27 11.49 42.93
C PRO A 592 43.76 12.35 41.75
N THR A 593 44.66 11.80 40.93
CA THR A 593 45.28 12.50 39.80
C THR A 593 44.37 12.72 38.59
N ILE A 594 43.09 12.33 38.65
CA ILE A 594 42.16 12.35 37.51
C ILE A 594 41.41 13.69 37.27
N TYR A 595 41.91 14.80 37.82
CA TYR A 595 41.67 16.13 37.22
C TYR A 595 42.53 16.39 35.96
N GLN A 596 43.14 15.36 35.38
CA GLN A 596 43.63 15.37 33.99
C GLN A 596 42.47 15.28 32.99
N PHE A 597 41.64 16.32 33.00
CA PHE A 597 40.77 16.68 31.89
C PHE A 597 41.60 16.83 30.60
N PRO A 598 40.98 16.74 29.40
CA PRO A 598 41.70 16.83 28.14
C PRO A 598 42.37 18.20 27.93
N LYS A 599 43.64 18.33 28.34
CA LYS A 599 44.58 19.40 27.96
C LYS A 599 44.96 19.39 26.47
N ARG A 600 44.24 18.61 25.67
CA ARG A 600 44.54 18.23 24.29
C ARG A 600 43.23 18.20 23.52
N LEU A 601 43.26 18.60 22.26
CA LEU A 601 42.09 18.60 21.39
C LEU A 601 41.55 17.18 21.19
N LEU A 602 40.30 16.96 21.61
CA LEU A 602 39.49 15.81 21.23
C LEU A 602 38.47 16.27 20.19
N ALA A 603 38.31 15.53 19.10
CA ALA A 603 37.36 15.86 18.04
C ALA A 603 36.68 14.59 17.52
N SER A 604 35.39 14.72 17.21
CA SER A 604 34.54 13.69 16.64
C SER A 604 33.78 14.28 15.45
N LEU A 605 33.72 13.53 14.35
CA LEU A 605 33.02 13.90 13.14
C LEU A 605 32.07 12.76 12.76
N GLN A 606 30.80 13.08 12.61
CA GLN A 606 29.74 12.14 12.23
C GLN A 606 29.05 12.66 10.98
N ALA A 607 29.13 11.89 9.90
CA ALA A 607 28.40 12.15 8.67
C ALA A 607 27.67 10.86 8.26
N GLN A 608 26.35 10.95 8.06
CA GLN A 608 25.49 9.83 7.76
C GLN A 608 24.46 10.25 6.70
N VAL A 609 24.25 9.39 5.71
CA VAL A 609 23.11 9.47 4.80
C VAL A 609 22.38 8.14 4.90
N GLN A 610 21.06 8.20 5.09
CA GLN A 610 20.19 7.04 5.18
C GLN A 610 19.01 7.21 4.23
N ASN A 611 18.92 6.32 3.24
CA ASN A 611 17.81 6.25 2.30
C ASN A 611 16.93 5.06 2.66
N GLY A 612 15.62 5.31 2.80
CA GLY A 612 14.60 4.28 3.02
C GLY A 612 13.55 4.36 1.93
N ASN A 613 13.37 3.28 1.17
CA ASN A 613 12.35 3.20 0.12
C ASN A 613 11.39 2.05 0.45
N ALA A 614 10.10 2.34 0.55
CA ALA A 614 9.05 1.34 0.64
C ALA A 614 8.07 1.51 -0.52
N LYS A 615 7.65 0.39 -1.11
CA LYS A 615 6.64 0.35 -2.17
C LYS A 615 5.66 -0.79 -1.89
N VAL A 616 4.40 -0.45 -1.73
CA VAL A 616 3.28 -1.41 -1.71
C VAL A 616 2.59 -1.34 -3.07
N LEU A 617 2.40 -2.51 -3.70
CA LEU A 617 1.65 -2.65 -4.95
C LEU A 617 0.55 -3.68 -4.72
N THR A 618 -0.70 -3.30 -4.98
CA THR A 618 -1.85 -4.21 -4.94
C THR A 618 -2.62 -4.10 -6.24
N ASP A 619 -3.00 -5.25 -6.81
CA ASP A 619 -3.65 -5.37 -8.12
C ASP A 619 -4.94 -6.21 -8.05
N PRO A 620 -5.92 -5.84 -7.19
CA PRO A 620 -7.22 -6.52 -7.15
C PRO A 620 -7.96 -6.37 -8.49
N THR A 621 -8.63 -7.45 -8.87
CA THR A 621 -9.48 -7.51 -10.06
C THR A 621 -10.85 -8.04 -9.62
N LEU A 622 -11.91 -7.29 -9.95
CA LEU A 622 -13.28 -7.60 -9.52
C LEU A 622 -14.17 -7.74 -10.76
N ILE A 623 -15.00 -8.78 -10.82
CA ILE A 623 -16.08 -8.87 -11.82
C ILE A 623 -17.34 -8.29 -11.19
N VAL A 624 -17.98 -7.33 -11.85
CA VAL A 624 -19.16 -6.63 -11.36
C VAL A 624 -20.21 -6.53 -12.46
N GLN A 625 -21.46 -6.88 -12.13
CA GLN A 625 -22.59 -6.74 -13.04
C GLN A 625 -23.10 -5.30 -13.05
N GLU A 626 -23.68 -4.87 -14.17
CA GLU A 626 -24.35 -3.57 -14.28
C GLU A 626 -25.43 -3.36 -13.21
N GLY A 627 -25.40 -2.19 -12.57
CA GLY A 627 -26.25 -1.82 -11.45
C GLY A 627 -25.87 -2.43 -10.09
N GLN A 628 -24.76 -3.20 -10.01
CA GLN A 628 -24.31 -3.84 -8.77
C GLN A 628 -23.02 -3.23 -8.20
N GLN A 629 -22.67 -3.67 -7.00
CA GLN A 629 -21.51 -3.25 -6.23
C GLN A 629 -20.77 -4.47 -5.69
N ALA A 630 -19.44 -4.46 -5.77
CA ALA A 630 -18.56 -5.47 -5.22
C ALA A 630 -17.57 -4.85 -4.23
N VAL A 631 -17.30 -5.57 -3.13
CA VAL A 631 -16.38 -5.14 -2.07
C VAL A 631 -15.34 -6.23 -1.87
N VAL A 632 -14.07 -5.84 -1.83
CA VAL A 632 -12.92 -6.72 -1.56
C VAL A 632 -12.12 -6.15 -0.40
N LYS A 633 -11.94 -6.94 0.67
CA LYS A 633 -11.09 -6.61 1.81
C LYS A 633 -9.90 -7.57 1.90
N LEU A 634 -8.69 -7.04 1.81
CA LEU A 634 -7.42 -7.71 2.12
C LEU A 634 -6.82 -6.99 3.33
N THR A 635 -7.31 -7.33 4.52
CA THR A 635 -7.00 -6.62 5.77
C THR A 635 -6.60 -7.59 6.88
N THR A 636 -5.61 -7.22 7.67
CA THR A 636 -5.27 -7.85 8.96
C THR A 636 -5.88 -7.06 10.11
N GLU A 637 -6.29 -7.73 11.17
CA GLU A 637 -6.78 -7.07 12.37
C GLU A 637 -5.62 -6.55 13.23
N VAL A 638 -5.72 -5.28 13.68
CA VAL A 638 -4.74 -4.64 14.57
C VAL A 638 -5.41 -4.06 15.80
N PHE A 639 -4.69 -4.05 16.92
CA PHE A 639 -5.17 -3.53 18.19
C PHE A 639 -5.15 -1.99 18.20
N GLY A 640 -6.34 -1.39 18.13
CA GLY A 640 -6.54 0.05 17.99
C GLY A 640 -6.85 0.82 19.27
N GLY A 641 -6.94 0.13 20.43
CA GLY A 641 -7.17 0.73 21.74
C GLY A 641 -8.22 0.01 22.58
N PHE A 642 -8.73 0.69 23.61
CA PHE A 642 -9.82 0.23 24.47
C PHE A 642 -10.96 1.23 24.46
N GLU A 643 -12.20 0.73 24.47
CA GLU A 643 -13.41 1.49 24.74
C GLU A 643 -13.81 1.22 26.19
N GLU A 644 -13.81 2.25 27.04
CA GLU A 644 -14.14 2.14 28.45
C GLU A 644 -15.60 2.53 28.69
N SER A 645 -16.41 1.56 29.11
CA SER A 645 -17.80 1.78 29.54
C SER A 645 -17.88 1.69 31.06
N GLY A 646 -18.06 2.84 31.71
CA GLY A 646 -18.27 2.94 33.15
C GLY A 646 -19.75 2.90 33.51
N GLN A 647 -20.15 1.94 34.34
CA GLN A 647 -21.48 1.89 34.95
C GLN A 647 -21.35 2.08 36.47
N SER A 648 -21.76 3.25 36.95
CA SER A 648 -21.88 3.53 38.39
C SER A 648 -23.31 3.28 38.84
N SER A 649 -23.50 2.30 39.72
CA SER A 649 -24.77 2.06 40.42
C SER A 649 -24.67 2.55 41.87
N SER A 650 -25.54 3.49 42.24
CA SER A 650 -25.68 3.96 43.62
C SER A 650 -26.90 3.33 44.27
N THR A 651 -26.68 2.56 45.34
CA THR A 651 -27.75 2.04 46.21
C THR A 651 -27.49 2.50 47.63
N GLY A 652 -28.23 3.51 48.09
CA GLY A 652 -27.99 4.16 49.38
C GLY A 652 -26.66 4.89 49.42
N SER A 653 -25.93 4.78 50.54
CA SER A 653 -24.63 5.43 50.75
C SER A 653 -23.45 4.73 50.04
N ASN A 654 -23.67 3.59 49.37
CA ASN A 654 -22.64 2.89 48.61
C ASN A 654 -22.76 3.21 47.12
N THR A 655 -21.68 3.78 46.56
CA THR A 655 -21.48 3.90 45.11
C THR A 655 -20.59 2.76 44.66
N GLN A 656 -21.12 1.88 43.80
CA GLN A 656 -20.32 0.83 43.16
C GLN A 656 -20.12 1.19 41.68
N SER A 657 -18.88 1.47 41.32
CA SER A 657 -18.47 1.76 39.94
C SER A 657 -17.85 0.52 39.31
N SER A 658 -18.47 0.00 38.25
CA SER A 658 -17.88 -1.03 37.39
C SER A 658 -17.36 -0.38 36.12
N SER A 659 -16.10 -0.61 35.78
CA SER A 659 -15.53 -0.24 34.48
C SER A 659 -15.33 -1.50 33.63
N THR A 660 -15.95 -1.53 32.46
CA THR A 660 -15.75 -2.58 31.46
C THR A 660 -14.95 -2.02 30.29
N LYS A 661 -13.75 -2.56 30.07
CA LYS A 661 -12.87 -2.18 28.96
C LYS A 661 -13.00 -3.19 27.82
N LYS A 662 -13.50 -2.75 26.67
CA LYS A 662 -13.64 -3.56 25.46
C LYS A 662 -12.51 -3.25 24.48
N PRO A 663 -11.80 -4.25 23.93
CA PRO A 663 -10.75 -4.01 22.94
C PRO A 663 -11.34 -3.50 21.62
N ILE A 664 -10.76 -2.44 21.07
CA ILE A 664 -11.09 -1.90 19.75
C ILE A 664 -10.16 -2.53 18.72
N ILE A 665 -10.72 -3.41 17.89
CA ILE A 665 -10.00 -4.00 16.75
C ILE A 665 -10.26 -3.13 15.51
N LYS A 666 -9.20 -2.84 14.74
CA LYS A 666 -9.29 -2.09 13.48
C LYS A 666 -8.67 -2.89 12.33
N GLU A 667 -9.23 -2.74 11.13
CA GLU A 667 -8.73 -3.38 9.91
C GLU A 667 -7.57 -2.58 9.29
N ALA A 668 -6.41 -3.22 9.16
CA ALA A 668 -5.22 -2.71 8.48
C ALA A 668 -5.01 -3.44 7.15
N GLY A 669 -5.15 -2.74 6.02
CA GLY A 669 -4.87 -3.29 4.69
C GLY A 669 -5.67 -2.60 3.59
N LEU A 670 -5.99 -3.32 2.53
CA LEU A 670 -6.80 -2.78 1.43
C LEU A 670 -8.28 -3.10 1.62
N SER A 671 -9.14 -2.09 1.62
CA SER A 671 -10.57 -2.21 1.37
C SER A 671 -10.91 -1.50 0.07
N LEU A 672 -11.39 -2.24 -0.93
CA LEU A 672 -11.74 -1.72 -2.25
C LEU A 672 -13.23 -1.94 -2.49
N ASN A 673 -13.96 -0.84 -2.67
CA ASN A 673 -15.36 -0.86 -3.07
C ASN A 673 -15.50 -0.36 -4.52
N VAL A 674 -16.18 -1.14 -5.37
CA VAL A 674 -16.45 -0.83 -6.78
C VAL A 674 -17.94 -0.94 -7.03
N LYS A 675 -18.58 0.12 -7.53
CA LYS A 675 -19.97 0.10 -7.99
C LYS A 675 -20.02 0.39 -9.48
N VAL A 676 -20.75 -0.41 -10.23
CA VAL A 676 -21.00 -0.19 -11.67
C VAL A 676 -22.43 0.29 -11.83
N GLU A 677 -22.60 1.50 -12.37
CA GLU A 677 -23.92 2.10 -12.56
C GLU A 677 -24.52 1.67 -13.90
N ARG A 678 -23.75 1.77 -14.99
CA ARG A 678 -24.20 1.50 -16.34
C ARG A 678 -23.08 1.01 -17.26
N ILE A 679 -23.39 0.13 -18.20
CA ILE A 679 -22.50 -0.31 -19.27
C ILE A 679 -23.20 -0.05 -20.61
N ASP A 680 -22.71 0.90 -21.39
CA ASP A 680 -23.30 1.25 -22.68
C ASP A 680 -22.82 0.34 -23.82
N ASP A 681 -23.63 0.25 -24.87
CA ASP A 681 -23.36 -0.58 -26.06
C ASP A 681 -22.12 -0.13 -26.84
N ASN A 682 -21.79 1.17 -26.76
CA ASN A 682 -20.58 1.77 -27.35
C ASN A 682 -19.29 1.53 -26.52
N GLY A 683 -19.34 0.61 -25.56
CA GLY A 683 -18.21 0.18 -24.75
C GLY A 683 -17.78 1.19 -23.68
N PHE A 684 -18.66 2.12 -23.28
CA PHE A 684 -18.40 2.97 -22.12
C PHE A 684 -18.99 2.38 -20.84
N VAL A 685 -18.21 2.42 -19.77
CA VAL A 685 -18.59 1.96 -18.43
C VAL A 685 -18.66 3.17 -17.50
N SER A 686 -19.82 3.38 -16.88
CA SER A 686 -20.05 4.34 -15.82
C SER A 686 -19.96 3.63 -14.47
N LEU A 687 -18.96 3.95 -13.66
CA LEU A 687 -18.66 3.26 -12.40
C LEU A 687 -18.13 4.24 -11.34
N SER A 688 -18.13 3.85 -10.07
CA SER A 688 -17.47 4.57 -8.98
C SER A 688 -16.60 3.63 -8.14
N VAL A 689 -15.46 4.15 -7.66
CA VAL A 689 -14.47 3.39 -6.89
C VAL A 689 -14.10 4.14 -5.63
N ALA A 690 -14.16 3.43 -4.50
CA ALA A 690 -13.69 3.93 -3.21
C ALA A 690 -12.64 2.96 -2.63
N PRO A 691 -11.35 3.13 -2.98
CA PRO A 691 -10.26 2.39 -2.36
C PRO A 691 -9.86 3.06 -1.04
N THR A 692 -9.60 2.24 -0.03
CA THR A 692 -8.98 2.64 1.24
C THR A 692 -7.79 1.72 1.51
N VAL A 693 -6.60 2.29 1.60
CA VAL A 693 -5.37 1.59 2.00
C VAL A 693 -5.03 2.03 3.41
N SER A 694 -4.95 1.08 4.34
CA SER A 694 -4.45 1.28 5.68
C SER A 694 -3.24 0.38 5.97
N ALA A 695 -2.32 0.88 6.79
CA ALA A 695 -1.13 0.15 7.22
C ALA A 695 -0.87 0.41 8.71
N PRO A 696 -0.41 -0.59 9.47
CA PRO A 696 0.04 -0.38 10.84
C PRO A 696 1.27 0.54 10.81
N GLY A 697 1.20 1.66 11.53
CA GLY A 697 2.28 2.60 11.71
C GLY A 697 3.06 2.31 12.99
N GLY A 698 3.50 3.38 13.67
CA GLY A 698 4.11 3.26 15.00
C GLY A 698 3.10 2.83 16.07
N SER A 699 3.61 2.32 17.18
CA SER A 699 2.83 2.08 18.40
C SER A 699 3.01 3.21 19.40
N THR A 700 1.97 3.58 20.13
CA THR A 700 2.09 4.45 21.32
C THR A 700 1.68 3.68 22.57
N GLN A 701 2.35 3.95 23.69
CA GLN A 701 1.94 3.44 24.99
C GLN A 701 0.84 4.33 25.55
N THR A 702 -0.23 3.72 26.07
CA THR A 702 -1.25 4.38 26.89
C THR A 702 -1.27 3.77 28.29
N SER A 703 -2.08 4.33 29.19
CA SER A 703 -2.37 3.77 30.52
C SER A 703 -2.80 2.30 30.52
N ASP A 704 -3.34 1.83 29.40
CA ASP A 704 -4.00 0.53 29.26
C ASP A 704 -3.18 -0.46 28.41
N GLY A 705 -2.04 -0.01 27.86
CA GLY A 705 -1.11 -0.83 27.10
C GLY A 705 -0.67 -0.20 25.77
N GLN A 706 -0.04 -1.03 24.93
CA GLN A 706 0.51 -0.60 23.64
C GLN A 706 -0.58 -0.63 22.56
N ILE A 707 -0.94 0.53 22.00
CA ILE A 707 -1.88 0.64 20.88
C ILE A 707 -1.13 0.84 19.57
N THR A 708 -1.63 0.26 18.48
CA THR A 708 -1.07 0.44 17.13
C THR A 708 -1.76 1.62 16.45
N LEU A 709 -0.99 2.63 16.03
CA LEU A 709 -1.52 3.73 15.24
C LEU A 709 -1.72 3.24 13.80
N LEU A 710 -2.89 3.52 13.23
CA LEU A 710 -3.21 3.12 11.85
C LEU A 710 -3.05 4.32 10.92
N SER A 711 -2.14 4.22 9.95
CA SER A 711 -2.10 5.17 8.84
C SER A 711 -3.09 4.71 7.78
N ALA A 712 -4.07 5.55 7.43
CA ALA A 712 -5.09 5.23 6.45
C ALA A 712 -5.19 6.33 5.38
N ARG A 713 -5.39 5.91 4.14
CA ARG A 713 -5.57 6.76 2.97
C ARG A 713 -6.77 6.25 2.19
N SER A 714 -7.78 7.09 2.04
CA SER A 714 -9.01 6.76 1.33
C SER A 714 -9.23 7.72 0.16
N LEU A 715 -9.90 7.21 -0.87
CA LEU A 715 -10.37 7.98 -2.02
C LEU A 715 -11.83 7.61 -2.29
N GLN A 716 -12.57 8.55 -2.87
CA GLN A 716 -13.90 8.34 -3.42
C GLN A 716 -13.92 9.01 -4.80
N SER A 717 -14.01 8.24 -5.89
CA SER A 717 -13.91 8.81 -7.25
C SER A 717 -15.12 9.62 -7.67
N GLY A 718 -16.27 9.43 -6.99
CA GLY A 718 -17.57 9.79 -7.57
C GLY A 718 -17.88 8.94 -8.81
N LEU A 719 -18.90 9.34 -9.57
CA LEU A 719 -19.24 8.67 -10.83
C LEU A 719 -18.24 9.09 -11.92
N ILE A 720 -17.55 8.10 -12.49
CA ILE A 720 -16.60 8.27 -13.59
C ILE A 720 -17.01 7.40 -14.78
N ARG A 721 -16.71 7.88 -15.98
CA ARG A 721 -17.06 7.21 -17.24
C ARG A 721 -15.79 6.93 -18.04
N LEU A 722 -15.56 5.67 -18.38
CA LEU A 722 -14.37 5.19 -19.07
C LEU A 722 -14.74 4.31 -20.26
N ARG A 723 -13.90 4.27 -21.29
CA ARG A 723 -14.02 3.27 -22.35
C ARG A 723 -13.48 1.92 -21.88
N ASP A 724 -14.02 0.84 -22.42
CA ASP A 724 -13.47 -0.50 -22.37
C ASP A 724 -11.96 -0.52 -22.67
N GLY A 725 -11.19 -1.20 -21.82
CA GLY A 725 -9.74 -1.27 -21.87
C GLY A 725 -8.98 0.02 -21.51
N GLN A 726 -9.65 1.15 -21.26
CA GLN A 726 -8.99 2.43 -20.99
C GLN A 726 -8.53 2.54 -19.53
N THR A 727 -7.22 2.64 -19.31
CA THR A 727 -6.67 2.98 -17.99
C THR A 727 -6.88 4.46 -17.67
N LEU A 728 -7.45 4.77 -16.50
CA LEU A 728 -7.46 6.10 -15.89
C LEU A 728 -6.65 6.10 -14.59
N ILE A 729 -5.87 7.16 -14.37
CA ILE A 729 -5.27 7.46 -13.06
C ILE A 729 -6.30 8.26 -12.27
N LEU A 730 -6.87 7.67 -11.22
CA LEU A 730 -7.91 8.28 -10.38
C LEU A 730 -7.34 9.36 -9.46
N SER A 731 -6.12 9.15 -8.97
CA SER A 731 -5.42 10.12 -8.14
C SER A 731 -3.93 9.81 -8.06
N GLY A 732 -3.14 10.88 -7.88
CA GLY A 732 -1.75 10.87 -7.45
C GLY A 732 -1.60 11.81 -6.26
N ILE A 733 -1.89 11.31 -5.04
CA ILE A 733 -1.75 12.13 -3.83
C ILE A 733 -0.26 12.14 -3.46
N ILE A 734 0.42 13.26 -3.73
CA ILE A 734 1.82 13.49 -3.37
C ILE A 734 1.86 14.37 -2.11
N GLN A 735 2.51 13.87 -1.06
CA GLN A 735 2.89 14.62 0.12
C GLN A 735 4.41 14.62 0.22
N GLU A 736 5.02 15.79 0.08
CA GLU A 736 6.46 15.99 0.27
C GLU A 736 6.70 16.89 1.49
N SER A 737 7.71 16.56 2.28
CA SER A 737 8.11 17.25 3.50
C SER A 737 9.64 17.32 3.57
N ASP A 738 10.21 18.47 3.23
CA ASP A 738 11.63 18.78 3.45
C ASP A 738 11.80 19.60 4.73
N ARG A 739 12.44 18.99 5.73
CA ARG A 739 12.77 19.62 7.01
C ARG A 739 14.28 19.69 7.16
N SER A 740 14.83 20.90 7.06
CA SER A 740 16.23 21.17 7.42
C SER A 740 16.30 21.84 8.80
N THR A 741 17.07 21.26 9.71
CA THR A 741 17.37 21.81 11.03
C THR A 741 18.86 22.06 11.12
N VAL A 742 19.27 23.32 11.33
CA VAL A 742 20.68 23.72 11.43
C VAL A 742 20.94 24.38 12.78
N SER A 743 21.81 23.78 13.57
CA SER A 743 22.37 24.35 14.80
C SER A 743 23.81 24.76 14.53
N LYS A 744 24.24 25.96 14.91
CA LYS A 744 25.59 26.47 14.62
C LYS A 744 26.12 27.41 15.70
N LEU A 745 27.43 27.40 15.91
CA LEU A 745 28.08 28.49 16.63
C LEU A 745 27.95 29.78 15.82
N PRO A 746 27.50 30.90 16.43
CA PRO A 746 27.60 32.22 15.80
C PRO A 746 29.04 32.52 15.37
N ILE A 747 29.20 33.28 14.28
CA ILE A 747 30.48 33.64 13.66
C ILE A 747 31.21 32.42 13.05
N LEU A 748 31.63 31.45 13.85
CA LEU A 748 32.44 30.31 13.40
C LEU A 748 31.69 29.38 12.44
N GLY A 749 30.38 29.16 12.64
CA GLY A 749 29.55 28.33 11.77
C GLY A 749 29.23 28.94 10.41
N ASP A 750 29.49 30.24 10.22
CA ASP A 750 29.26 31.00 8.99
C ASP A 750 30.53 31.22 8.16
N LEU A 751 31.70 30.80 8.66
CA LEU A 751 32.95 30.87 7.91
C LEU A 751 32.91 29.95 6.68
N PRO A 752 33.30 30.43 5.48
CA PRO A 752 33.42 29.57 4.30
C PRO A 752 34.47 28.48 4.53
N LEU A 753 34.30 27.35 3.84
CA LEU A 753 35.12 26.13 3.92
C LEU A 753 35.11 25.39 5.28
N ILE A 754 35.28 26.10 6.40
CA ILE A 754 35.44 25.50 7.74
C ILE A 754 34.19 25.56 8.62
N GLY A 755 33.19 26.40 8.31
CA GLY A 755 31.97 26.56 9.12
C GLY A 755 31.13 25.28 9.26
N SER A 756 31.32 24.30 8.37
CA SER A 756 30.74 22.96 8.49
C SER A 756 31.22 22.18 9.73
N LEU A 757 32.39 22.50 10.29
CA LEU A 757 32.92 21.89 11.52
C LEU A 757 32.34 22.53 12.79
N PHE A 758 31.64 23.65 12.67
CA PHE A 758 31.06 24.42 13.79
C PHE A 758 29.52 24.43 13.74
N ARG A 759 28.92 23.53 12.97
CA ARG A 759 27.46 23.38 12.82
C ARG A 759 27.04 21.93 12.69
N LYS A 760 25.83 21.63 13.14
CA LYS A 760 25.08 20.42 12.86
C LYS A 760 23.99 20.71 11.84
N THR A 761 23.80 19.83 10.87
CA THR A 761 22.75 19.91 9.88
C THR A 761 22.07 18.55 9.80
N ASN A 762 20.81 18.50 10.23
CA ASN A 762 19.90 17.39 9.98
C ASN A 762 18.97 17.82 8.85
N ARG A 763 18.94 17.07 7.74
CA ARG A 763 17.95 17.26 6.67
C ARG A 763 17.16 15.97 6.52
N THR A 764 15.84 16.09 6.67
CA THR A 764 14.87 15.03 6.48
C THR A 764 14.01 15.40 5.28
N ASN A 765 14.18 14.73 4.14
CA ASN A 765 13.22 14.77 3.04
C ASN A 765 12.39 13.47 3.09
N GLU A 766 11.08 13.62 3.25
CA GLU A 766 10.11 12.55 3.16
C GLU A 766 9.14 12.83 2.00
N ARG A 767 9.01 11.89 1.06
CA ARG A 767 8.04 11.95 -0.04
C ARG A 767 7.16 10.69 -0.03
N ARG A 768 5.87 10.90 0.20
CA ARG A 768 4.82 9.88 0.17
C ARG A 768 3.92 10.11 -1.03
N GLU A 769 3.67 9.07 -1.82
CA GLU A 769 2.92 9.15 -3.07
C GLU A 769 2.00 7.95 -3.23
N VAL A 770 0.68 8.19 -3.36
CA VAL A 770 -0.29 7.13 -3.67
C VAL A 770 -0.90 7.36 -5.05
N ILE A 771 -0.69 6.37 -5.92
CA ILE A 771 -1.22 6.32 -7.28
C ILE A 771 -2.29 5.23 -7.34
N VAL A 772 -3.50 5.58 -7.78
CA VAL A 772 -4.57 4.62 -8.07
C VAL A 772 -4.84 4.65 -9.57
N LEU A 773 -4.59 3.53 -10.25
CA LEU A 773 -4.99 3.31 -11.64
C LEU A 773 -6.19 2.37 -11.69
N LEU A 774 -7.07 2.62 -12.65
CA LEU A 774 -8.32 1.88 -12.88
C LEU A 774 -8.42 1.51 -14.36
N THR A 775 -8.71 0.25 -14.67
CA THR A 775 -8.97 -0.20 -16.04
C THR A 775 -10.20 -1.11 -16.04
N PRO A 776 -11.35 -0.65 -16.58
CA PRO A 776 -12.49 -1.53 -16.83
C PRO A 776 -12.29 -2.33 -18.12
N GLN A 777 -12.77 -3.56 -18.14
CA GLN A 777 -12.83 -4.44 -19.31
C GLN A 777 -14.21 -5.10 -19.38
N VAL A 778 -15.00 -4.77 -20.40
CA VAL A 778 -16.36 -5.32 -20.57
C VAL A 778 -16.24 -6.79 -20.96
N MET A 779 -17.01 -7.66 -20.31
CA MET A 779 -17.02 -9.09 -20.62
C MET A 779 -17.90 -9.37 -21.84
N ASP A 780 -17.33 -10.07 -22.81
CA ASP A 780 -18.11 -10.68 -23.90
C ASP A 780 -18.70 -12.02 -23.42
N ASP A 781 -20.04 -12.12 -23.48
CA ASP A 781 -20.85 -13.31 -23.14
C ASP A 781 -21.17 -14.16 -24.39
N SER A 782 -20.49 -13.92 -25.51
CA SER A 782 -20.62 -14.76 -26.71
C SER A 782 -20.17 -16.20 -26.44
N GLN A 783 -20.83 -17.18 -27.07
CA GLN A 783 -20.54 -18.61 -26.84
C GLN A 783 -19.11 -19.04 -27.25
N ASN A 784 -18.38 -18.17 -27.96
CA ASN A 784 -16.99 -18.37 -28.36
C ASN A 784 -15.99 -17.62 -27.46
N SER A 785 -16.46 -16.87 -26.46
CA SER A 785 -15.57 -16.22 -25.49
C SER A 785 -14.97 -17.28 -24.56
N SER A 786 -13.64 -17.27 -24.46
CA SER A 786 -12.93 -18.11 -23.49
C SER A 786 -13.34 -17.66 -22.09
N TYR A 787 -14.11 -18.48 -21.38
CA TYR A 787 -14.67 -18.23 -20.04
C TYR A 787 -13.91 -17.19 -19.19
N GLY A 788 -14.36 -15.94 -19.29
CA GLY A 788 -13.96 -14.84 -18.40
C GLY A 788 -12.49 -14.43 -18.45
N TYR A 789 -12.11 -13.62 -17.46
CA TYR A 789 -10.73 -13.21 -17.25
C TYR A 789 -9.84 -14.44 -17.06
N ASN A 790 -8.90 -14.64 -17.98
CA ASN A 790 -7.82 -15.62 -17.82
C ASN A 790 -6.87 -15.17 -16.69
N TYR A 791 -7.29 -15.37 -15.43
CA TYR A 791 -6.41 -15.21 -14.28
C TYR A 791 -5.20 -16.11 -14.49
N SER A 792 -4.06 -15.49 -14.75
CA SER A 792 -2.78 -16.16 -14.94
C SER A 792 -2.07 -16.18 -13.59
N PRO A 793 -2.22 -17.25 -12.78
CA PRO A 793 -1.51 -17.34 -11.50
C PRO A 793 -0.01 -17.21 -11.71
N SER A 794 0.70 -16.74 -10.67
CA SER A 794 2.16 -16.71 -10.68
C SER A 794 2.72 -18.11 -11.01
N PRO A 795 3.92 -18.24 -11.62
CA PRO A 795 4.47 -19.53 -12.02
C PRO A 795 4.50 -20.58 -10.89
N GLU A 796 4.71 -20.14 -9.64
CA GLU A 796 4.71 -20.95 -8.43
C GLU A 796 3.30 -21.44 -8.06
N VAL A 797 2.31 -20.54 -8.07
CA VAL A 797 0.90 -20.90 -7.82
C VAL A 797 0.39 -21.80 -8.94
N ARG A 798 0.80 -21.56 -10.20
CA ARG A 798 0.49 -22.42 -11.35
C ARG A 798 1.04 -23.83 -11.13
N GLN A 799 2.32 -23.97 -10.75
CA GLN A 799 2.90 -25.28 -10.41
C GLN A 799 2.15 -25.97 -9.26
N LEU A 800 1.67 -25.22 -8.26
CA LEU A 800 0.94 -25.76 -7.12
C LEU A 800 -0.49 -26.20 -7.49
N LEU A 801 -1.16 -25.47 -8.39
CA LEU A 801 -2.46 -25.82 -8.96
C LEU A 801 -2.36 -27.02 -9.92
N GLU A 802 -1.37 -27.03 -10.82
CA GLU A 802 -1.07 -28.14 -11.71
C GLU A 802 -0.71 -29.41 -10.90
N ARG A 803 0.06 -29.29 -9.81
CA ARG A 803 0.34 -30.38 -8.86
C ARG A 803 -0.90 -30.87 -8.09
N ARG A 804 -1.96 -30.06 -8.01
CA ARG A 804 -3.28 -30.44 -7.48
C ARG A 804 -4.28 -30.85 -8.57
N GLY A 805 -3.84 -30.99 -9.83
CA GLY A 805 -4.66 -31.46 -10.95
C GLY A 805 -5.54 -30.38 -11.61
N LEU A 806 -5.38 -29.11 -11.24
CA LEU A 806 -6.09 -27.98 -11.86
C LEU A 806 -5.31 -27.44 -13.05
N ASN A 807 -5.71 -27.83 -14.26
CA ASN A 807 -5.13 -27.35 -15.51
C ASN A 807 -5.51 -25.88 -15.75
N THR A 808 -4.55 -24.97 -15.62
CA THR A 808 -4.71 -23.57 -16.06
C THR A 808 -4.50 -23.45 -17.57
N PRO A 809 -5.22 -22.55 -18.28
CA PRO A 809 -5.04 -22.36 -19.71
C PRO A 809 -3.59 -21.97 -20.06
N ARG A 810 -3.07 -22.54 -21.16
CA ARG A 810 -1.75 -22.18 -21.69
C ARG A 810 -1.86 -20.93 -22.55
N ARG A 811 -0.83 -20.10 -22.46
CA ARG A 811 -0.64 -18.85 -23.23
C ARG A 811 -0.39 -19.13 -24.71
#